data_AF-A0A6A5TJ28-F1
#
_entry.id   AF-A0A6A5TJ28-F1
#
_cell.length_a   1.000
_cell.length_b   1.000
_cell.length_c   1.000
_cell.angle_alpha   90.00
_cell.angle_beta   90.00
_cell.angle_gamma   90.00
#
_symmetry.space_group_name_H-M   'P 1'
#
loop_
_entity.id
_entity.type
_entity.pdbx_description
1 polymer ?
#
loop_
_entity_poly.entity_id
_entity_poly.type
_entity_poly.pdbx_seq_one_letter_code
_entity_poly.pdbx_strand_id
1 'polypeptide(L)'
;MTSRSAGAPSTSENLRAAICMLAWITKRPHDLDELLPGNDRSGVESNDNLPTGARPPTTEVGATVSAIDSDFEDSAEDLEVIEDDEGMDEQSYLAVLQDRVLDRLAETLARFKSDPKERRLFPVDSKHVSSTMMIVYPQLTRVMLLCAKNEGLDQGGTSEDTEFLDSWRKCMECISKRGPAAEEAKASLFTLVLYYQQPRITYYLKKLQNAFTDSKVSKTPPHSNKANLSENWLRELDSIKYHSWVDDNGNKFKIPVGSSTRVDAESETAMTGGSWENINDEVGDIFDKVEKLSQFNLVDDAAAPFTDSQASLLKELMTITLSHWKSVRHRSAIKAKLQNRFRDAKQGHKRQKVVITALKFLCRVYLSVVTFIDAAEKTSMFQSIECVPIQVPPQQSQRDPSRETPMEVLKSLRIEVTGNGWADHLQQQRTKVDFYRFREQKRHMHAELQLLYNYDAFYSPRDEGSYVHPYIGCSKRCCLLCYCFILAHGGFKLRGTHETIMGKWELPTIFPSAESRAEFQSASEHLFRIIIAILQNLFRKSFPPTSLELLAQSSAALSTARTVSDQELGQMEKSELNLRQMMMMPMVTDDGVLITQTPGKPGFAYVMGGALGKGREMSLPEAELYKDNHIRSKLGLERREEMPAKQISALRVCRRCERPSRLRCSACRMSYCSTSCQRKNWKQHVFVCAVRNRPNDFDRLGIILSKLGMLRDEAARSQLLVDLFSDDHLCRAFGFVNCFDDEEVANLLCIYSHLKHIFQCKFNRIEIGRGNLGSFIEAWARFQHASDGDASSDYQCIPWYLARRALGFDVPNWEGQYVYQILGMRNAECTFSLRPADEDPTPLSPAESTVLSLYTHLFRRFNNVPDVYSSEWINFGFCFCRDKDQRDSLANMYIELAKSGTSLGEIAQAWETSSLSHLMQGKGIDLAFTEANGIGFHRPDVDEFGIYRLIAEVTHTVSGRFCDCFRPKGACHPKHETHLSRESEGDYGFHGTNAWERWQLLNFYNYVFRRPGFDARRMQRAKRHPGGEALEGYLDSLVSDFRRKMGNRYLADAMFPKIRGRLVFPDGRGHCYCVVHDVWTSEGLDWRIPGFFDTFVEENRA
;
A
#
# COMPACT_ATOMS: atom_id res chain seq x y z
N MET A 1 51.95 -14.01 39.21
CA MET A 1 51.54 -12.60 39.14
C MET A 1 51.87 -12.04 37.77
N THR A 2 50.89 -12.03 36.87
CA THR A 2 50.71 -11.03 35.79
C THR A 2 49.21 -11.10 35.48
N SER A 3 48.48 -10.12 36.01
CA SER A 3 47.04 -9.95 35.86
C SER A 3 46.70 -9.74 34.38
N ARG A 4 45.97 -10.67 33.76
CA ARG A 4 45.16 -10.34 32.58
C ARG A 4 43.95 -9.55 33.07
N SER A 5 44.01 -8.23 32.94
CA SER A 5 42.85 -7.36 33.04
C SER A 5 41.79 -7.85 32.04
N ALA A 6 40.60 -8.19 32.53
CA ALA A 6 39.43 -8.40 31.68
C ALA A 6 39.08 -7.04 31.04
N GLY A 7 39.55 -6.82 29.80
CA GLY A 7 39.17 -5.66 29.02
C GLY A 7 37.67 -5.74 28.68
N ALA A 8 37.01 -4.58 28.64
CA ALA A 8 35.63 -4.49 28.17
C ALA A 8 35.52 -5.13 26.77
N PRO A 9 34.43 -5.87 26.48
CA PRO A 9 34.26 -6.51 25.18
C PRO A 9 34.30 -5.46 24.07
N SER A 10 35.01 -5.77 22.99
CA SER A 10 35.14 -4.86 21.86
C SER A 10 33.77 -4.62 21.20
N THR A 11 33.54 -3.44 20.61
CA THR A 11 32.31 -3.11 19.87
C THR A 11 31.94 -4.19 18.84
N SER A 12 32.94 -4.84 18.26
CA SER A 12 32.78 -5.96 17.31
C SER A 12 32.18 -7.22 17.96
N GLU A 13 32.54 -7.55 19.21
CA GLU A 13 32.00 -8.70 19.93
C GLU A 13 30.54 -8.47 20.33
N ASN A 14 30.21 -7.24 20.77
CA ASN A 14 28.84 -6.87 21.10
C ASN A 14 27.93 -6.89 19.86
N LEU A 15 28.39 -6.36 18.72
CA LEU A 15 27.65 -6.43 17.47
C LEU A 15 27.42 -7.88 17.02
N ARG A 16 28.46 -8.72 17.14
CA ARG A 16 28.39 -10.15 16.82
C ARG A 16 27.34 -10.88 17.67
N ALA A 17 27.24 -10.54 18.95
CA ALA A 17 26.27 -11.11 19.88
C ALA A 17 24.85 -10.62 19.59
N ALA A 18 24.67 -9.33 19.28
CA ALA A 18 23.37 -8.74 18.97
C ALA A 18 22.77 -9.30 17.65
N ILE A 19 23.57 -9.44 16.59
CA ILE A 19 23.14 -10.07 15.33
C ILE A 19 22.69 -11.51 15.59
N CYS A 20 23.46 -12.25 16.40
CA CYS A 20 23.16 -13.64 16.72
C CYS A 20 21.82 -13.76 17.47
N MET A 21 21.57 -12.87 18.43
CA MET A 21 20.32 -12.82 19.16
C MET A 21 19.15 -12.49 18.24
N LEU A 22 19.28 -11.44 17.43
CA LEU A 22 18.22 -10.98 16.55
C LEU A 22 17.83 -12.04 15.51
N ALA A 23 18.83 -12.62 14.83
CA ALA A 23 18.60 -13.66 13.83
C ALA A 23 18.01 -14.96 14.43
N TRP A 24 18.22 -15.20 15.72
CA TRP A 24 17.67 -16.37 16.41
C TRP A 24 16.20 -16.16 16.81
N ILE A 25 15.85 -15.01 17.41
CA ILE A 25 14.47 -14.73 17.85
C ILE A 25 13.49 -14.46 16.69
N THR A 26 13.97 -13.99 15.54
CA THR A 26 13.12 -13.76 14.36
C THR A 26 12.81 -15.03 13.58
N LYS A 27 13.31 -16.20 14.01
CA LYS A 27 12.94 -17.49 13.41
C LYS A 27 11.61 -17.96 13.98
N ARG A 28 10.68 -18.37 13.12
CA ARG A 28 9.44 -19.04 13.53
C ARG A 28 9.77 -20.29 14.38
N PRO A 29 9.31 -20.37 15.64
CA PRO A 29 9.44 -21.58 16.45
C PRO A 29 8.72 -22.75 15.79
N HIS A 30 9.31 -23.95 15.85
CA HIS A 30 8.75 -25.15 15.20
C HIS A 30 7.44 -25.64 15.83
N ASP A 31 7.15 -25.17 17.03
CA ASP A 31 6.07 -25.52 17.96
C ASP A 31 5.06 -24.36 18.15
N LEU A 32 5.15 -23.31 17.32
CA LEU A 32 4.25 -22.15 17.41
C LEU A 32 2.77 -22.57 17.27
N ASP A 33 2.48 -23.61 16.49
CA ASP A 33 1.12 -24.12 16.29
C ASP A 33 0.61 -24.97 17.49
N GLU A 34 1.50 -25.43 18.38
CA GLU A 34 1.18 -26.15 19.63
C GLU A 34 1.09 -25.20 20.85
N LEU A 35 1.71 -24.02 20.75
CA LEU A 35 1.77 -23.01 21.82
C LEU A 35 0.63 -21.97 21.77
N LEU A 36 -0.21 -22.01 20.74
CA LEU A 36 -1.40 -21.15 20.62
C LEU A 36 -2.60 -21.80 21.34
N PRO A 37 -3.17 -21.17 22.38
CA PRO A 37 -4.40 -21.65 23.00
C PRO A 37 -5.56 -21.47 22.02
N GLY A 38 -6.28 -22.55 21.69
CA GLY A 38 -7.49 -22.48 20.85
C GLY A 38 -7.66 -23.59 19.81
N ASN A 39 -6.78 -24.57 19.74
CA ASN A 39 -6.93 -25.73 18.84
C ASN A 39 -7.33 -27.00 19.60
N ASP A 40 -8.40 -26.91 20.40
CA ASP A 40 -9.05 -28.10 20.98
C ASP A 40 -9.81 -28.85 19.89
N ARG A 41 -9.12 -29.81 19.26
CA ARG A 41 -9.79 -30.94 18.61
C ARG A 41 -10.09 -32.00 19.65
N SER A 42 -11.13 -31.77 20.46
CA SER A 42 -11.73 -32.81 21.30
C SER A 42 -13.17 -33.05 20.86
N GLY A 43 -13.43 -34.25 20.33
CA GLY A 43 -14.79 -34.74 20.14
C GLY A 43 -14.94 -35.82 19.08
N VAL A 44 -14.44 -37.03 19.34
CA VAL A 44 -15.21 -38.28 19.13
C VAL A 44 -14.66 -39.33 20.12
N GLU A 45 -15.59 -39.90 20.88
CA GLU A 45 -15.38 -40.87 21.96
C GLU A 45 -14.82 -42.22 21.49
N SER A 46 -14.09 -42.84 22.43
CA SER A 46 -13.52 -44.17 22.43
C SER A 46 -14.56 -45.31 22.50
N ASN A 47 -14.27 -46.44 21.84
CA ASN A 47 -14.46 -47.75 22.48
C ASN A 47 -13.60 -48.86 21.86
N ASP A 48 -12.93 -49.60 22.75
CA ASP A 48 -11.94 -50.66 22.53
C ASP A 48 -12.53 -52.00 22.06
N ASN A 49 -11.74 -52.81 21.34
CA ASN A 49 -11.38 -54.20 21.72
C ASN A 49 -10.38 -54.88 20.72
N LEU A 50 -9.33 -55.47 21.31
CA LEU A 50 -8.16 -56.24 20.80
C LEU A 50 -8.53 -57.53 19.98
N PRO A 51 -7.58 -58.38 19.44
CA PRO A 51 -6.10 -58.30 19.39
C PRO A 51 -5.37 -58.80 18.10
N THR A 52 -4.04 -58.63 18.13
CA THR A 52 -2.95 -59.45 17.53
C THR A 52 -2.64 -59.42 16.02
N GLY A 53 -1.41 -58.95 15.74
CA GLY A 53 -0.46 -59.68 14.89
C GLY A 53 -0.31 -59.21 13.44
N ALA A 54 0.72 -58.40 13.18
CA ALA A 54 1.63 -58.43 12.01
C ALA A 54 2.12 -57.01 11.61
N ARG A 55 3.44 -56.82 11.52
CA ARG A 55 4.09 -55.85 10.60
C ARG A 55 3.77 -56.26 9.15
N PRO A 56 3.85 -55.41 8.08
CA PRO A 56 4.46 -54.07 7.87
C PRO A 56 3.44 -53.14 7.11
N PRO A 57 3.73 -52.05 6.33
CA PRO A 57 4.96 -51.34 5.96
C PRO A 57 4.95 -49.81 6.21
N THR A 58 6.14 -49.20 6.10
CA THR A 58 6.36 -47.74 6.08
C THR A 58 5.55 -47.09 4.97
N THR A 59 4.50 -46.37 5.34
CA THR A 59 3.68 -45.58 4.43
C THR A 59 3.97 -44.10 4.67
N GLU A 60 4.22 -43.40 3.57
CA GLU A 60 4.48 -41.97 3.47
C GLU A 60 3.43 -41.15 4.22
N VAL A 61 3.87 -40.40 5.25
CA VAL A 61 3.06 -39.33 5.83
C VAL A 61 3.25 -38.08 4.98
N GLY A 62 2.17 -37.65 4.32
CA GLY A 62 2.11 -36.47 3.49
C GLY A 62 2.49 -35.21 4.27
N ALA A 63 3.69 -34.70 4.03
CA ALA A 63 4.14 -33.41 4.52
C ALA A 63 3.68 -32.30 3.57
N THR A 64 3.00 -31.30 4.13
CA THR A 64 2.52 -30.06 3.53
C THR A 64 3.62 -29.31 2.77
N VAL A 65 3.35 -29.00 1.50
CA VAL A 65 4.30 -28.47 0.49
C VAL A 65 4.26 -26.92 0.44
N SER A 66 4.25 -26.23 1.58
CA SER A 66 4.07 -24.76 1.61
C SER A 66 5.34 -23.91 1.71
N ALA A 67 6.51 -24.49 1.98
CA ALA A 67 7.76 -23.73 2.19
C ALA A 67 8.69 -23.63 0.95
N ILE A 68 8.32 -24.22 -0.19
CA ILE A 68 9.20 -24.30 -1.38
C ILE A 68 8.97 -23.16 -2.38
N ASP A 69 7.80 -22.52 -2.36
CA ASP A 69 7.41 -21.50 -3.36
C ASP A 69 7.83 -20.06 -2.98
N SER A 70 8.19 -19.77 -1.72
CA SER A 70 8.41 -18.39 -1.23
C SER A 70 9.77 -17.79 -1.60
N ASP A 71 10.81 -18.61 -1.76
CA ASP A 71 12.19 -18.14 -2.02
C ASP A 71 12.44 -17.72 -3.48
N PHE A 72 11.49 -17.98 -4.38
CA PHE A 72 11.64 -17.79 -5.83
C PHE A 72 10.78 -16.65 -6.42
N GLU A 73 9.77 -16.15 -5.68
CA GLU A 73 8.87 -15.09 -6.14
C GLU A 73 9.53 -13.70 -6.14
N ASP A 74 10.35 -13.40 -5.13
CA ASP A 74 11.01 -12.11 -4.91
C ASP A 74 12.03 -11.74 -6.02
N SER A 75 12.42 -12.74 -6.83
CA SER A 75 13.33 -12.62 -7.97
C SER A 75 12.60 -12.44 -9.31
N ALA A 76 11.27 -12.54 -9.39
CA ALA A 76 10.53 -12.52 -10.65
C ALA A 76 9.78 -11.20 -10.92
N GLU A 77 9.88 -10.23 -10.00
CA GLU A 77 9.19 -8.93 -10.03
C GLU A 77 9.81 -7.92 -11.02
N ASP A 78 11.11 -8.02 -11.31
CA ASP A 78 11.83 -6.98 -12.06
C ASP A 78 11.50 -6.88 -13.56
N LEU A 79 10.91 -7.91 -14.16
CA LEU A 79 10.48 -7.87 -15.57
C LEU A 79 9.19 -7.04 -15.77
N GLU A 80 8.54 -6.62 -14.69
CA GLU A 80 7.32 -5.81 -14.72
C GLU A 80 7.59 -4.30 -14.56
N VAL A 81 8.84 -3.92 -14.24
CA VAL A 81 9.31 -2.54 -14.02
C VAL A 81 10.34 -2.14 -15.09
N ILE A 82 10.07 -2.48 -16.35
CA ILE A 82 10.85 -1.91 -17.46
C ILE A 82 10.31 -0.48 -17.63
N GLU A 83 10.96 0.48 -16.98
CA GLU A 83 10.62 1.91 -17.09
C GLU A 83 10.72 2.33 -18.56
N ASP A 84 9.70 3.03 -19.06
CA ASP A 84 9.79 3.72 -20.34
C ASP A 84 10.85 4.83 -20.17
N ASP A 85 12.03 4.62 -20.75
CA ASP A 85 13.16 5.56 -20.69
C ASP A 85 12.88 6.86 -21.52
N GLU A 86 11.63 7.06 -22.00
CA GLU A 86 11.20 8.20 -22.80
C GLU A 86 11.09 9.49 -21.95
N GLY A 87 12.04 10.41 -22.17
CA GLY A 87 12.07 11.73 -21.54
C GLY A 87 13.12 11.90 -20.44
N MET A 88 13.94 10.88 -20.19
CA MET A 88 15.13 11.00 -19.33
C MET A 88 16.26 11.71 -20.10
N ASP A 89 17.00 12.60 -19.43
CA ASP A 89 18.20 13.19 -20.05
C ASP A 89 19.29 12.12 -20.24
N GLU A 90 20.15 12.31 -21.24
CA GLU A 90 21.16 11.33 -21.65
C GLU A 90 22.11 10.94 -20.51
N GLN A 91 22.44 11.88 -19.62
CA GLN A 91 23.36 11.64 -18.52
C GLN A 91 22.71 10.79 -17.40
N SER A 92 21.44 11.05 -17.09
CA SER A 92 20.64 10.23 -16.18
C SER A 92 20.41 8.82 -16.75
N TYR A 93 20.15 8.70 -18.05
CA TYR A 93 19.99 7.42 -18.73
C TYR A 93 21.26 6.57 -18.67
N LEU A 94 22.43 7.17 -18.92
CA LEU A 94 23.72 6.47 -18.84
C LEU A 94 24.04 6.01 -17.41
N ALA A 95 23.67 6.78 -16.39
CA ALA A 95 23.82 6.37 -14.99
C ALA A 95 22.93 5.17 -14.63
N VAL A 96 21.67 5.16 -15.09
CA VAL A 96 20.77 4.02 -14.91
C VAL A 96 21.27 2.78 -15.67
N LEU A 97 21.84 2.97 -16.86
CA LEU A 97 22.44 1.88 -17.63
C LEU A 97 23.66 1.28 -16.90
N GLN A 98 24.47 2.10 -16.23
CA GLN A 98 25.57 1.65 -15.37
C GLN A 98 25.08 0.81 -14.19
N ASP A 99 24.00 1.23 -13.51
CA ASP A 99 23.36 0.44 -12.44
C ASP A 99 22.89 -0.92 -12.96
N ARG A 100 22.21 -0.92 -14.12
CA ARG A 100 21.72 -2.14 -14.79
C ARG A 100 22.87 -3.10 -15.15
N VAL A 101 23.99 -2.59 -15.67
CA VAL A 101 25.17 -3.43 -16.00
C VAL A 101 25.73 -4.10 -14.76
N LEU A 102 25.87 -3.36 -13.66
CA LEU A 102 26.38 -3.90 -12.39
C LEU A 102 25.47 -5.02 -11.87
N ASP A 103 24.16 -4.79 -11.80
CA ASP A 103 23.20 -5.82 -11.36
C ASP A 103 23.20 -7.04 -12.29
N ARG A 104 23.19 -6.85 -13.61
CA ARG A 104 23.19 -7.97 -14.57
C ARG A 104 24.49 -8.77 -14.52
N LEU A 105 25.64 -8.11 -14.35
CA LEU A 105 26.92 -8.81 -14.20
C LEU A 105 26.96 -9.60 -12.89
N ALA A 106 26.48 -9.02 -11.78
CA ALA A 106 26.34 -9.73 -10.52
C ALA A 106 25.44 -10.97 -10.69
N GLU A 107 24.24 -10.83 -11.27
CA GLU A 107 23.30 -11.93 -11.49
C GLU A 107 23.85 -13.05 -12.37
N THR A 108 24.58 -12.69 -13.42
CA THR A 108 25.27 -13.66 -14.27
C THR A 108 26.33 -14.40 -13.47
N LEU A 109 27.10 -13.73 -12.60
CA LEU A 109 28.11 -14.39 -11.79
C LEU A 109 27.53 -15.31 -10.67
N ALA A 110 26.29 -15.12 -10.24
CA ALA A 110 25.70 -15.91 -9.16
C ALA A 110 25.56 -17.40 -9.54
N ARG A 111 26.05 -18.32 -8.70
CA ARG A 111 25.91 -19.78 -8.96
C ARG A 111 24.46 -20.26 -8.82
N PHE A 112 24.11 -21.33 -9.54
CA PHE A 112 22.78 -21.93 -9.49
C PHE A 112 22.67 -22.99 -8.37
N LYS A 113 21.60 -22.95 -7.57
CA LYS A 113 21.29 -23.96 -6.52
C LYS A 113 20.53 -25.14 -7.13
N SER A 114 21.12 -26.34 -7.14
CA SER A 114 20.38 -27.59 -7.44
C SER A 114 19.58 -28.11 -6.21
N ASP A 115 18.58 -28.97 -6.46
CA ASP A 115 17.45 -29.37 -5.59
C ASP A 115 17.82 -29.66 -4.10
N PRO A 116 17.13 -29.08 -3.08
CA PRO A 116 17.51 -29.19 -1.65
C PRO A 116 17.21 -30.53 -0.96
N LYS A 117 16.78 -31.58 -1.68
CA LYS A 117 16.23 -32.81 -1.09
C LYS A 117 17.17 -33.52 -0.10
N GLU A 118 18.46 -33.21 -0.07
CA GLU A 118 19.44 -33.85 0.81
C GLU A 118 19.82 -33.10 2.10
N ARG A 119 19.34 -31.87 2.38
CA ARG A 119 19.74 -31.14 3.60
C ARG A 119 18.61 -30.42 4.32
N ARG A 120 17.66 -31.20 4.84
CA ARG A 120 16.63 -30.72 5.79
C ARG A 120 17.04 -30.96 7.24
N LEU A 121 18.02 -30.20 7.73
CA LEU A 121 18.17 -30.01 9.18
C LEU A 121 18.44 -28.55 9.56
N PHE A 122 18.93 -27.68 8.66
CA PHE A 122 19.06 -26.23 8.92
C PHE A 122 19.08 -25.40 7.61
N PRO A 123 18.11 -24.49 7.33
CA PRO A 123 18.17 -23.59 6.18
C PRO A 123 18.33 -22.10 6.55
N VAL A 124 18.49 -21.29 5.49
CA VAL A 124 18.68 -19.82 5.38
C VAL A 124 20.14 -19.37 5.35
N ASP A 125 20.83 -19.68 4.25
CA ASP A 125 22.04 -18.93 3.88
C ASP A 125 22.17 -18.82 2.34
N SER A 126 22.71 -17.71 1.87
CA SER A 126 22.79 -17.33 0.46
C SER A 126 24.20 -17.53 -0.07
N LYS A 127 24.69 -18.78 -0.02
CA LYS A 127 26.07 -19.14 -0.44
C LYS A 127 26.45 -18.65 -1.84
N HIS A 128 25.48 -18.60 -2.75
CA HIS A 128 25.69 -18.33 -4.18
C HIS A 128 25.39 -16.89 -4.59
N VAL A 129 25.58 -15.94 -3.69
CA VAL A 129 25.38 -14.50 -3.96
C VAL A 129 26.68 -13.87 -4.42
N SER A 130 26.56 -13.02 -5.43
CA SER A 130 27.61 -12.20 -6.03
C SER A 130 27.21 -10.74 -6.02
N SER A 131 28.23 -9.88 -6.05
CA SER A 131 28.08 -8.43 -6.11
C SER A 131 29.18 -7.84 -7.00
N THR A 132 28.92 -6.66 -7.58
CA THR A 132 29.86 -5.95 -8.47
C THR A 132 29.94 -4.46 -8.15
N MET A 133 31.09 -3.83 -8.43
CA MET A 133 31.31 -2.39 -8.28
C MET A 133 32.12 -1.86 -9.47
N MET A 134 31.91 -0.59 -9.85
CA MET A 134 32.53 0.05 -11.01
C MET A 134 33.37 1.27 -10.61
N ILE A 135 34.62 1.31 -11.07
CA ILE A 135 35.51 2.49 -11.00
C ILE A 135 35.80 2.96 -12.43
N VAL A 136 35.51 4.22 -12.71
CA VAL A 136 35.59 4.81 -14.05
C VAL A 136 36.84 5.67 -14.17
N TYR A 137 37.56 5.50 -15.29
CA TYR A 137 38.72 6.30 -15.69
C TYR A 137 38.39 7.03 -17.01
N PRO A 138 37.68 8.18 -16.96
CA PRO A 138 37.12 8.82 -18.16
C PRO A 138 38.18 9.18 -19.20
N GLN A 139 39.34 9.69 -18.75
CA GLN A 139 40.44 10.12 -19.62
C GLN A 139 41.09 8.96 -20.38
N LEU A 140 40.99 7.75 -19.84
CA LEU A 140 41.57 6.54 -20.43
C LEU A 140 40.54 5.69 -21.17
N THR A 141 39.28 6.14 -21.25
CA THR A 141 38.15 5.34 -21.78
C THR A 141 38.11 3.93 -21.16
N ARG A 142 38.50 3.85 -19.88
CA ARG A 142 38.71 2.60 -19.15
C ARG A 142 37.78 2.49 -17.96
N VAL A 143 37.36 1.26 -17.66
CA VAL A 143 36.58 0.92 -16.47
C VAL A 143 37.20 -0.26 -15.75
N MET A 144 37.24 -0.20 -14.41
CA MET A 144 37.61 -1.31 -13.55
C MET A 144 36.34 -1.83 -12.86
N LEU A 145 36.10 -3.14 -12.97
CA LEU A 145 34.97 -3.83 -12.40
C LEU A 145 35.46 -4.77 -11.30
N LEU A 146 35.13 -4.43 -10.05
CA LEU A 146 35.41 -5.28 -8.90
C LEU A 146 34.28 -6.31 -8.79
N CYS A 147 34.63 -7.60 -8.72
CA CYS A 147 33.67 -8.69 -8.64
C CYS A 147 33.89 -9.51 -7.36
N ALA A 148 32.84 -9.76 -6.59
CA ALA A 148 32.89 -10.59 -5.39
C ALA A 148 31.81 -11.68 -5.39
N LYS A 149 32.11 -12.81 -4.75
CA LYS A 149 31.16 -13.90 -4.47
C LYS A 149 31.30 -14.30 -3.00
N ASN A 150 30.21 -14.63 -2.32
CA ASN A 150 30.24 -15.11 -0.92
C ASN A 150 31.20 -16.30 -0.76
N GLU A 151 31.29 -17.12 -1.79
CA GLU A 151 32.12 -18.32 -1.85
C GLU A 151 33.52 -18.07 -2.45
N GLY A 152 33.79 -16.89 -2.98
CA GLY A 152 34.99 -16.58 -3.76
C GLY A 152 34.81 -16.90 -5.25
N LEU A 153 35.55 -16.18 -6.10
CA LEU A 153 35.67 -16.49 -7.53
C LEU A 153 36.61 -17.70 -7.68
N ASP A 154 36.24 -18.68 -8.51
CA ASP A 154 37.02 -19.90 -8.80
C ASP A 154 37.18 -20.92 -7.64
N GLN A 155 36.10 -21.20 -6.90
CA GLN A 155 36.09 -22.29 -5.92
C GLN A 155 36.37 -23.66 -6.56
N GLY A 156 37.34 -24.40 -5.99
CA GLY A 156 37.60 -25.80 -6.33
C GLY A 156 38.74 -26.03 -7.32
N GLY A 157 39.48 -24.99 -7.69
CA GLY A 157 40.60 -25.09 -8.65
C GLY A 157 40.18 -25.01 -10.12
N THR A 158 38.93 -24.63 -10.40
CA THR A 158 38.44 -24.36 -11.76
C THR A 158 38.46 -22.85 -12.03
N SER A 159 39.11 -22.40 -13.09
CA SER A 159 39.21 -21.00 -13.54
C SER A 159 37.96 -20.50 -14.26
N GLU A 160 36.79 -21.10 -14.01
CA GLU A 160 35.55 -20.88 -14.77
C GLU A 160 35.04 -19.43 -14.69
N ASP A 161 35.12 -18.79 -13.51
CA ASP A 161 34.60 -17.43 -13.32
C ASP A 161 35.55 -16.39 -13.92
N THR A 162 36.86 -16.59 -13.77
CA THR A 162 37.87 -15.72 -14.35
C THR A 162 37.97 -15.86 -15.87
N GLU A 163 37.86 -17.07 -16.42
CA GLU A 163 37.78 -17.31 -17.87
C GLU A 163 36.52 -16.70 -18.49
N PHE A 164 35.38 -16.80 -17.80
CA PHE A 164 34.15 -16.13 -18.21
C PHE A 164 34.33 -14.61 -18.24
N LEU A 165 34.85 -14.01 -17.17
CA LEU A 165 35.07 -12.57 -17.08
C LEU A 165 36.06 -12.08 -18.16
N ASP A 166 37.12 -12.85 -18.44
CA ASP A 166 38.10 -12.54 -19.49
C ASP A 166 37.47 -12.56 -20.90
N SER A 167 36.63 -13.56 -21.16
CA SER A 167 35.92 -13.71 -22.44
C SER A 167 34.82 -12.66 -22.60
N TRP A 168 34.09 -12.37 -21.52
CA TRP A 168 33.05 -11.33 -21.47
C TRP A 168 33.66 -9.95 -21.71
N ARG A 169 34.79 -9.67 -21.06
CA ARG A 169 35.59 -8.45 -21.25
C ARG A 169 35.96 -8.25 -22.72
N LYS A 170 36.54 -9.27 -23.36
CA LYS A 170 36.94 -9.21 -24.78
C LYS A 170 35.75 -8.90 -25.70
N CYS A 171 34.59 -9.51 -25.44
CA CYS A 171 33.37 -9.23 -26.21
C CYS A 171 32.92 -7.78 -26.02
N MET A 172 32.83 -7.29 -24.78
CA MET A 172 32.42 -5.93 -24.45
C MET A 172 33.33 -4.87 -25.08
N GLU A 173 34.65 -5.04 -24.97
CA GLU A 173 35.63 -4.12 -25.58
C GLU A 173 35.55 -4.12 -27.11
N CYS A 174 35.34 -5.29 -27.73
CA CYS A 174 35.18 -5.41 -29.18
C CYS A 174 33.92 -4.68 -29.66
N ILE A 175 32.80 -4.84 -28.96
CA ILE A 175 31.54 -4.15 -29.26
C ILE A 175 31.72 -2.63 -29.11
N SER A 176 32.37 -2.18 -28.03
CA SER A 176 32.58 -0.76 -27.75
C SER A 176 33.51 -0.05 -28.74
N LYS A 177 34.52 -0.75 -29.29
CA LYS A 177 35.47 -0.20 -30.27
C LYS A 177 34.86 0.05 -31.66
N ARG A 178 33.68 -0.52 -31.95
CA ARG A 178 32.92 -0.42 -33.22
C ARG A 178 33.68 -0.95 -34.46
N GLY A 179 33.04 -1.81 -35.26
CA GLY A 179 33.65 -2.39 -36.47
C GLY A 179 32.97 -3.69 -36.91
N PRO A 180 33.41 -4.34 -38.02
CA PRO A 180 32.80 -5.59 -38.50
C PRO A 180 32.91 -6.76 -37.50
N ALA A 181 33.95 -6.74 -36.65
CA ALA A 181 34.11 -7.71 -35.56
C ALA A 181 33.13 -7.53 -34.39
N ALA A 182 32.41 -6.40 -34.31
CA ALA A 182 31.45 -6.13 -33.24
C ALA A 182 30.20 -7.02 -33.34
N GLU A 183 29.72 -7.32 -34.55
CA GLU A 183 28.57 -8.21 -34.73
C GLU A 183 28.89 -9.66 -34.36
N GLU A 184 30.10 -10.12 -34.69
CA GLU A 184 30.61 -11.41 -34.23
C GLU A 184 30.70 -11.44 -32.70
N ALA A 185 31.25 -10.40 -32.08
CA ALA A 185 31.34 -10.29 -30.63
C ALA A 185 29.96 -10.25 -29.93
N LYS A 186 28.92 -9.64 -30.52
CA LYS A 186 27.54 -9.68 -30.00
C LYS A 186 26.98 -11.11 -30.00
N ALA A 187 27.24 -11.87 -31.07
CA ALA A 187 26.83 -13.27 -31.16
C ALA A 187 27.62 -14.13 -30.14
N SER A 188 28.93 -13.95 -30.04
CA SER A 188 29.79 -14.64 -29.08
C SER A 188 29.39 -14.35 -27.63
N LEU A 189 28.97 -13.12 -27.31
CA LEU A 189 28.54 -12.73 -25.97
C LEU A 189 27.29 -13.49 -25.51
N PHE A 190 26.32 -13.68 -26.40
CA PHE A 190 25.14 -14.50 -26.10
C PHE A 190 25.55 -15.95 -25.80
N THR A 191 26.36 -16.55 -26.67
CA THR A 191 26.85 -17.92 -26.52
C THR A 191 27.64 -18.10 -25.23
N LEU A 192 28.49 -17.12 -24.88
CA LEU A 192 29.26 -17.12 -23.64
C LEU A 192 28.36 -17.13 -22.40
N VAL A 193 27.36 -16.24 -22.34
CA VAL A 193 26.41 -16.18 -21.21
C VAL A 193 25.55 -17.44 -21.16
N LEU A 194 25.14 -17.98 -22.32
CA LEU A 194 24.34 -19.20 -22.42
C LEU A 194 25.06 -20.40 -21.79
N TYR A 195 26.32 -20.64 -22.16
CA TYR A 195 27.12 -21.75 -21.61
C TYR A 195 27.42 -21.55 -20.13
N TYR A 196 27.80 -20.33 -19.73
CA TYR A 196 28.07 -20.05 -18.33
C TYR A 196 26.83 -20.23 -17.43
N GLN A 197 25.62 -19.91 -17.94
CA GLN A 197 24.34 -20.08 -17.24
C GLN A 197 23.66 -21.43 -17.50
N GLN A 198 24.31 -22.36 -18.20
CA GLN A 198 23.72 -23.63 -18.62
C GLN A 198 23.03 -24.40 -17.48
N PRO A 199 23.62 -24.57 -16.27
CA PRO A 199 22.95 -25.29 -15.18
C PRO A 199 21.60 -24.68 -14.78
N ARG A 200 21.50 -23.34 -14.78
CA ARG A 200 20.28 -22.59 -14.46
C ARG A 200 19.24 -22.74 -15.56
N ILE A 201 19.68 -22.62 -16.81
CA ILE A 201 18.82 -22.75 -17.99
C ILE A 201 18.23 -24.17 -18.06
N THR A 202 19.07 -25.20 -17.94
CA THR A 202 18.65 -26.61 -17.95
C THR A 202 17.63 -26.91 -16.85
N TYR A 203 17.78 -26.33 -15.66
CA TYR A 203 16.79 -26.48 -14.59
C TYR A 203 15.41 -25.94 -14.97
N TYR A 204 15.34 -24.71 -15.51
CA TYR A 204 14.06 -24.11 -15.90
C TYR A 204 13.46 -24.79 -17.13
N LEU A 205 14.29 -25.27 -18.06
CA LEU A 205 13.82 -26.12 -19.16
C LEU A 205 13.22 -27.44 -18.64
N LYS A 206 13.84 -28.08 -17.65
CA LYS A 206 13.28 -29.29 -17.01
C LYS A 206 11.96 -29.00 -16.28
N LYS A 207 11.81 -27.83 -15.65
CA LYS A 207 10.55 -27.38 -15.04
C LYS A 207 9.46 -27.17 -16.08
N LEU A 208 9.80 -26.55 -17.22
CA LEU A 208 8.89 -26.42 -18.36
C LEU A 208 8.50 -27.80 -18.91
N GLN A 209 9.46 -28.68 -19.15
CA GLN A 209 9.21 -30.06 -19.58
C GLN A 209 8.25 -30.78 -18.65
N ASN A 210 8.54 -30.83 -17.35
CA ASN A 210 7.70 -31.50 -16.36
C ASN A 210 6.27 -30.91 -16.28
N ALA A 211 6.12 -29.60 -16.46
CA ALA A 211 4.80 -28.97 -16.47
C ALA A 211 3.99 -29.39 -17.72
N PHE A 212 4.66 -29.70 -18.83
CA PHE A 212 4.05 -30.05 -20.11
C PHE A 212 3.92 -31.58 -20.37
N THR A 213 4.74 -32.44 -19.74
CA THR A 213 4.76 -33.91 -19.95
C THR A 213 3.71 -34.69 -19.16
N ASP A 214 3.23 -34.16 -18.03
CA ASP A 214 2.23 -34.82 -17.15
C ASP A 214 0.77 -34.76 -17.69
N SER A 215 0.60 -34.32 -18.94
CA SER A 215 -0.68 -34.33 -19.66
C SER A 215 -0.83 -35.64 -20.43
N LYS A 216 -1.16 -36.75 -19.76
CA LYS A 216 -1.67 -37.92 -20.47
C LYS A 216 -3.02 -37.56 -21.11
N VAL A 217 -3.00 -37.47 -22.44
CA VAL A 217 -4.17 -37.46 -23.33
C VAL A 217 -5.15 -38.55 -22.87
N SER A 218 -6.35 -38.16 -22.43
CA SER A 218 -7.46 -39.10 -22.30
C SER A 218 -7.94 -39.45 -23.70
N LYS A 219 -7.60 -40.66 -24.14
CA LYS A 219 -8.16 -41.29 -25.34
C LYS A 219 -9.60 -41.69 -25.01
N THR A 220 -10.55 -41.15 -25.75
CA THR A 220 -11.92 -41.66 -25.84
C THR A 220 -11.94 -43.10 -26.36
N PRO A 221 -12.76 -43.99 -25.78
CA PRO A 221 -13.37 -45.06 -26.56
C PRO A 221 -14.91 -45.16 -26.38
N PRO A 222 -15.61 -45.90 -27.28
CA PRO A 222 -16.96 -45.57 -27.74
C PRO A 222 -18.06 -46.62 -27.46
N HIS A 223 -19.32 -46.18 -27.65
CA HIS A 223 -20.61 -46.92 -27.68
C HIS A 223 -21.18 -47.38 -26.32
N SER A 224 -22.49 -47.33 -26.02
CA SER A 224 -23.72 -47.20 -26.82
C SER A 224 -24.87 -46.66 -25.94
N ASN A 225 -25.72 -45.77 -26.48
CA ASN A 225 -27.16 -46.02 -26.60
C ASN A 225 -27.85 -44.92 -27.39
N LYS A 226 -28.45 -45.36 -28.51
CA LYS A 226 -29.44 -44.62 -29.28
C LYS A 226 -30.74 -44.56 -28.48
N ALA A 227 -31.30 -43.37 -28.33
CA ALA A 227 -32.74 -43.20 -28.43
C ALA A 227 -33.00 -42.56 -29.79
N ASN A 228 -33.62 -43.34 -30.66
CA ASN A 228 -34.20 -42.89 -31.92
C ASN A 228 -35.39 -41.96 -31.62
N LEU A 229 -35.49 -40.86 -32.35
CA LEU A 229 -36.78 -40.39 -32.87
C LEU A 229 -36.63 -40.35 -34.40
N SER A 230 -37.65 -40.88 -35.06
CA SER A 230 -37.62 -41.42 -36.42
C SER A 230 -37.44 -40.39 -37.53
N GLU A 231 -37.18 -40.94 -38.72
CA GLU A 231 -37.09 -40.33 -40.05
C GLU A 231 -38.30 -39.45 -40.47
N ASN A 232 -39.39 -39.43 -39.68
CA ASN A 232 -40.50 -38.47 -39.82
C ASN A 232 -40.16 -37.07 -39.28
N TRP A 233 -39.18 -36.93 -38.38
CA TRP A 233 -38.85 -35.64 -37.75
C TRP A 233 -37.92 -34.77 -38.62
N LEU A 234 -37.09 -35.38 -39.47
CA LEU A 234 -36.24 -34.67 -40.43
C LEU A 234 -37.00 -34.22 -41.69
N ARG A 235 -38.24 -34.67 -41.89
CA ARG A 235 -39.15 -34.11 -42.92
C ARG A 235 -40.02 -32.97 -42.39
N GLU A 236 -40.03 -32.70 -41.09
CA GLU A 236 -40.66 -31.50 -40.50
C GLU A 236 -39.68 -30.33 -40.31
N LEU A 237 -38.48 -30.43 -40.89
CA LEU A 237 -37.56 -29.32 -41.22
C LEU A 237 -38.17 -28.26 -42.17
N ASP A 238 -39.48 -28.29 -42.40
CA ASP A 238 -40.23 -27.35 -43.23
C ASP A 238 -41.18 -26.43 -42.43
N SER A 239 -41.05 -26.31 -41.11
CA SER A 239 -41.85 -25.33 -40.37
C SER A 239 -41.07 -24.57 -39.29
N ILE A 240 -40.80 -23.30 -39.60
CA ILE A 240 -40.32 -22.22 -38.73
C ILE A 240 -41.02 -22.30 -37.36
N LYS A 241 -40.26 -22.56 -36.29
CA LYS A 241 -40.77 -22.55 -34.90
C LYS A 241 -39.90 -21.68 -34.00
N TYR A 242 -40.57 -20.69 -33.42
CA TYR A 242 -40.05 -19.79 -32.40
C TYR A 242 -39.90 -20.52 -31.06
N HIS A 243 -38.83 -20.24 -30.30
CA HIS A 243 -38.71 -20.68 -28.92
C HIS A 243 -39.53 -19.76 -28.02
N SER A 244 -40.58 -20.31 -27.37
CA SER A 244 -41.36 -19.56 -26.38
C SER A 244 -40.83 -19.79 -24.97
N TRP A 245 -40.39 -18.73 -24.30
CA TRP A 245 -40.03 -18.74 -22.87
C TRP A 245 -40.92 -17.77 -22.10
N VAL A 246 -41.25 -18.11 -20.84
CA VAL A 246 -42.02 -17.27 -19.93
C VAL A 246 -41.13 -16.86 -18.78
N ASP A 247 -41.06 -15.57 -18.49
CA ASP A 247 -40.37 -15.10 -17.31
C ASP A 247 -41.21 -15.29 -16.03
N ASP A 248 -40.58 -15.01 -14.88
CA ASP A 248 -41.16 -15.18 -13.55
C ASP A 248 -42.35 -14.23 -13.27
N ASN A 249 -42.67 -13.31 -14.20
CA ASN A 249 -43.83 -12.44 -14.18
C ASN A 249 -44.93 -12.87 -15.16
N GLY A 250 -44.78 -14.04 -15.80
CA GLY A 250 -45.80 -14.64 -16.66
C GLY A 250 -45.78 -14.19 -18.12
N ASN A 251 -44.78 -13.42 -18.57
CA ASN A 251 -44.74 -12.89 -19.94
C ASN A 251 -44.04 -13.85 -20.92
N LYS A 252 -44.75 -14.23 -22.00
CA LYS A 252 -44.31 -15.21 -23.01
C LYS A 252 -43.63 -14.57 -24.23
N PHE A 253 -42.36 -14.86 -24.43
CA PHE A 253 -41.55 -14.36 -25.55
C PHE A 253 -41.24 -15.46 -26.56
N LYS A 254 -41.41 -15.22 -27.87
CA LYS A 254 -41.17 -16.18 -28.97
C LYS A 254 -40.05 -15.72 -29.91
N ILE A 255 -38.92 -16.45 -29.98
CA ILE A 255 -37.72 -16.08 -30.79
C ILE A 255 -37.36 -17.18 -31.80
N PRO A 256 -37.20 -16.90 -33.11
CA PRO A 256 -36.78 -17.90 -34.09
C PRO A 256 -35.25 -18.04 -34.11
N VAL A 257 -34.73 -19.28 -34.20
CA VAL A 257 -33.29 -19.57 -34.23
C VAL A 257 -32.91 -20.09 -35.62
N GLY A 258 -32.08 -19.32 -36.34
CA GLY A 258 -31.46 -19.70 -37.62
C GLY A 258 -29.97 -20.02 -37.46
N SER A 259 -29.49 -21.03 -38.20
CA SER A 259 -28.23 -21.75 -38.07
C SER A 259 -26.96 -21.03 -38.56
N SER A 260 -25.85 -21.37 -37.90
CA SER A 260 -24.46 -20.94 -38.09
C SER A 260 -23.89 -21.05 -39.52
N THR A 261 -23.17 -20.00 -39.93
CA THR A 261 -21.85 -20.18 -40.58
C THR A 261 -20.82 -19.33 -39.83
N ARG A 262 -19.73 -20.00 -39.45
CA ARG A 262 -18.58 -19.53 -38.66
C ARG A 262 -17.99 -18.23 -39.20
N VAL A 263 -17.65 -17.29 -38.31
CA VAL A 263 -16.24 -16.94 -38.05
C VAL A 263 -16.08 -16.65 -36.55
N ASP A 264 -14.96 -17.14 -36.07
CA ASP A 264 -14.38 -17.23 -34.76
C ASP A 264 -14.41 -15.96 -33.88
N ALA A 265 -14.67 -16.23 -32.59
CA ALA A 265 -13.91 -15.77 -31.41
C ALA A 265 -13.46 -14.29 -31.23
N GLU A 266 -13.73 -13.84 -30.00
CA GLU A 266 -12.76 -13.18 -29.09
C GLU A 266 -12.71 -11.64 -29.02
N SER A 267 -13.41 -11.14 -27.99
CA SER A 267 -12.92 -10.25 -26.93
C SER A 267 -11.42 -9.91 -26.94
N GLU A 268 -11.08 -8.60 -26.81
CA GLU A 268 -9.85 -7.97 -26.24
C GLU A 268 -8.65 -7.51 -27.14
N THR A 269 -8.79 -6.91 -28.33
CA THR A 269 -7.66 -6.22 -29.00
C THR A 269 -8.03 -4.92 -29.74
N ALA A 270 -7.60 -3.78 -29.21
CA ALA A 270 -7.22 -2.60 -30.02
C ALA A 270 -6.53 -1.55 -29.11
N MET A 271 -5.21 -1.37 -29.25
CA MET A 271 -4.25 -0.47 -28.54
C MET A 271 -2.79 -0.96 -28.67
N THR A 272 -2.50 -1.95 -29.52
CA THR A 272 -1.12 -2.31 -29.91
C THR A 272 -0.90 -2.36 -31.43
N GLY A 273 -1.89 -2.03 -32.26
CA GLY A 273 -1.74 -2.04 -33.72
C GLY A 273 -1.46 -3.42 -34.35
N GLY A 274 -1.43 -4.50 -33.57
CA GLY A 274 -1.42 -5.88 -34.07
C GLY A 274 -2.83 -6.48 -34.08
N SER A 275 -3.18 -7.22 -35.12
CA SER A 275 -4.44 -7.98 -35.17
C SER A 275 -4.48 -9.05 -34.06
N TRP A 276 -5.68 -9.47 -33.64
CA TRP A 276 -5.88 -10.62 -32.75
C TRP A 276 -5.18 -11.89 -33.26
N GLU A 277 -5.20 -12.09 -34.57
CA GLU A 277 -4.51 -13.19 -35.25
C GLU A 277 -3.00 -13.13 -35.00
N ASN A 278 -2.37 -11.95 -35.16
CA ASN A 278 -0.93 -11.79 -34.92
C ASN A 278 -0.53 -12.09 -33.47
N ILE A 279 -1.31 -11.67 -32.47
CA ILE A 279 -0.97 -11.93 -31.06
C ILE A 279 -1.15 -13.40 -30.71
N ASN A 280 -2.22 -14.04 -31.20
CA ASN A 280 -2.44 -15.47 -30.98
C ASN A 280 -1.39 -16.33 -31.69
N ASP A 281 -0.91 -15.90 -32.86
CA ASP A 281 0.19 -16.53 -33.62
C ASP A 281 1.55 -16.28 -32.96
N GLU A 282 1.84 -15.06 -32.50
CA GLU A 282 3.08 -14.70 -31.78
C GLU A 282 3.17 -15.42 -30.42
N VAL A 283 2.07 -15.48 -29.68
CA VAL A 283 1.96 -16.32 -28.48
C VAL A 283 2.00 -17.80 -28.89
N GLY A 284 1.35 -18.18 -30.00
CA GLY A 284 1.53 -19.44 -30.72
C GLY A 284 2.97 -19.92 -30.75
N ASP A 285 3.80 -19.10 -31.36
CA ASP A 285 5.21 -19.38 -31.61
C ASP A 285 6.02 -19.56 -30.32
N ILE A 286 5.72 -18.80 -29.26
CA ILE A 286 6.33 -19.02 -27.93
C ILE A 286 6.05 -20.45 -27.45
N PHE A 287 4.79 -20.89 -27.52
CA PHE A 287 4.40 -22.23 -27.06
C PHE A 287 4.94 -23.34 -27.96
N ASP A 288 4.95 -23.15 -29.28
CA ASP A 288 5.52 -24.11 -30.23
C ASP A 288 7.01 -24.31 -29.99
N LYS A 289 7.74 -23.23 -29.70
CA LYS A 289 9.16 -23.27 -29.33
C LYS A 289 9.37 -23.95 -27.98
N VAL A 290 8.52 -23.67 -26.98
CA VAL A 290 8.54 -24.39 -25.68
C VAL A 290 8.29 -25.88 -25.89
N GLU A 291 7.34 -26.26 -26.74
CA GLU A 291 7.04 -27.66 -27.06
C GLU A 291 8.19 -28.35 -27.79
N LYS A 292 8.78 -27.72 -28.82
CA LYS A 292 9.99 -28.21 -29.48
C LYS A 292 11.14 -28.38 -28.50
N LEU A 293 11.35 -27.42 -27.60
CA LEU A 293 12.34 -27.51 -26.53
C LEU A 293 12.03 -28.62 -25.53
N SER A 294 10.74 -28.90 -25.30
CA SER A 294 10.30 -29.94 -24.38
C SER A 294 10.48 -31.37 -24.91
N GLN A 295 10.61 -31.51 -26.24
CA GLN A 295 10.81 -32.79 -26.92
C GLN A 295 12.29 -33.24 -26.93
N PHE A 296 13.23 -32.37 -26.56
CA PHE A 296 14.64 -32.78 -26.40
C PHE A 296 14.83 -33.54 -25.09
N ASN A 297 15.46 -34.72 -25.17
CA ASN A 297 15.90 -35.49 -24.01
C ASN A 297 17.06 -34.75 -23.31
N LEU A 298 16.73 -33.88 -22.36
CA LEU A 298 17.70 -33.23 -21.45
C LEU A 298 18.20 -34.20 -20.35
N VAL A 299 18.03 -35.52 -20.53
CA VAL A 299 18.00 -36.48 -19.42
C VAL A 299 19.36 -37.03 -19.02
N ASP A 300 20.36 -37.12 -19.90
CA ASP A 300 21.53 -37.95 -19.56
C ASP A 300 22.85 -37.23 -19.27
N ASP A 301 22.99 -35.93 -19.55
CA ASP A 301 24.21 -35.21 -19.13
C ASP A 301 23.99 -33.69 -18.99
N ALA A 302 23.79 -33.22 -17.75
CA ALA A 302 23.61 -31.78 -17.47
C ALA A 302 24.85 -30.93 -17.84
N ALA A 303 25.99 -31.59 -18.09
CA ALA A 303 27.27 -30.99 -18.46
C ALA A 303 27.53 -30.94 -19.99
N ALA A 304 26.73 -31.60 -20.83
CA ALA A 304 26.93 -31.57 -22.28
C ALA A 304 26.52 -30.19 -22.86
N PRO A 305 27.37 -29.52 -23.67
CA PRO A 305 27.03 -28.24 -24.27
C PRO A 305 25.75 -28.33 -25.13
N PHE A 306 24.92 -27.28 -25.10
CA PHE A 306 23.81 -27.16 -26.06
C PHE A 306 24.34 -27.25 -27.49
N THR A 307 23.65 -28.03 -28.34
CA THR A 307 23.92 -28.04 -29.78
C THR A 307 23.60 -26.68 -30.40
N ASP A 308 24.22 -26.33 -31.53
CA ASP A 308 23.95 -25.05 -32.22
C ASP A 308 22.45 -24.84 -32.50
N SER A 309 21.73 -25.92 -32.83
CA SER A 309 20.28 -25.91 -33.02
C SER A 309 19.50 -25.60 -31.74
N GLN A 310 19.91 -26.14 -30.59
CA GLN A 310 19.29 -25.87 -29.29
C GLN A 310 19.58 -24.45 -28.82
N ALA A 311 20.82 -23.99 -28.99
CA ALA A 311 21.23 -22.64 -28.64
C ALA A 311 20.47 -21.59 -29.47
N SER A 312 20.30 -21.83 -30.77
CA SER A 312 19.50 -20.95 -31.65
C SER A 312 18.03 -20.90 -31.21
N LEU A 313 17.42 -22.04 -30.94
CA LEU A 313 16.02 -22.11 -30.51
C LEU A 313 15.79 -21.46 -29.14
N LEU A 314 16.74 -21.60 -28.21
CA LEU A 314 16.70 -20.91 -26.92
C LEU A 314 16.83 -19.40 -27.08
N LYS A 315 17.75 -18.94 -27.94
CA LYS A 315 17.91 -17.52 -28.27
C LYS A 315 16.61 -16.93 -28.79
N GLU A 316 15.98 -17.60 -29.75
CA GLU A 316 14.70 -17.18 -30.32
C GLU A 316 13.60 -17.14 -29.25
N LEU A 317 13.45 -18.20 -28.45
CA LEU A 317 12.44 -18.24 -27.38
C LEU A 317 12.64 -17.08 -26.39
N MET A 318 13.87 -16.87 -25.91
CA MET A 318 14.15 -15.81 -24.94
C MET A 318 13.93 -14.42 -25.52
N THR A 319 14.28 -14.22 -26.80
CA THR A 319 14.13 -12.93 -27.51
C THR A 319 12.65 -12.60 -27.71
N ILE A 320 11.89 -13.53 -28.28
CA ILE A 320 10.46 -13.39 -28.58
C ILE A 320 9.69 -13.25 -27.26
N THR A 321 9.99 -14.09 -26.28
CA THR A 321 9.32 -13.97 -24.98
C THR A 321 9.63 -12.61 -24.35
N LEU A 322 10.87 -12.12 -24.33
CA LEU A 322 11.21 -10.81 -23.76
C LEU A 322 10.56 -9.64 -24.49
N SER A 323 10.52 -9.64 -25.83
CA SER A 323 9.90 -8.56 -26.61
C SER A 323 8.40 -8.47 -26.36
N HIS A 324 7.72 -9.61 -26.35
CA HIS A 324 6.28 -9.68 -26.11
C HIS A 324 5.94 -9.46 -24.62
N TRP A 325 6.78 -9.89 -23.68
CA TRP A 325 6.50 -9.75 -22.24
C TRP A 325 6.37 -8.30 -21.77
N LYS A 326 6.98 -7.34 -22.48
CA LYS A 326 6.79 -5.90 -22.23
C LYS A 326 5.32 -5.47 -22.40
N SER A 327 4.60 -6.09 -23.34
CA SER A 327 3.21 -5.77 -23.64
C SER A 327 2.25 -6.41 -22.63
N VAL A 328 1.34 -5.60 -22.07
CA VAL A 328 0.27 -6.09 -21.18
C VAL A 328 -0.60 -7.14 -21.89
N ARG A 329 -0.85 -6.99 -23.19
CA ARG A 329 -1.72 -7.89 -23.98
C ARG A 329 -1.13 -9.27 -24.16
N HIS A 330 0.15 -9.33 -24.49
CA HIS A 330 0.86 -10.60 -24.63
C HIS A 330 0.98 -11.31 -23.28
N ARG A 331 1.21 -10.58 -22.18
CA ARG A 331 1.17 -11.15 -20.82
C ARG A 331 -0.19 -11.77 -20.51
N SER A 332 -1.28 -11.09 -20.85
CA SER A 332 -2.65 -11.60 -20.67
C SER A 332 -2.95 -12.80 -21.57
N ALA A 333 -2.57 -12.76 -22.86
CA ALA A 333 -2.75 -13.86 -23.80
C ALA A 333 -1.95 -15.12 -23.42
N ILE A 334 -0.70 -14.96 -22.96
CA ILE A 334 0.10 -16.07 -22.40
C ILE A 334 -0.59 -16.68 -21.18
N LYS A 335 -1.11 -15.85 -20.26
CA LYS A 335 -1.85 -16.34 -19.07
C LYS A 335 -3.14 -17.07 -19.47
N ALA A 336 -3.92 -16.53 -20.40
CA ALA A 336 -5.16 -17.14 -20.88
C ALA A 336 -4.90 -18.48 -21.58
N LYS A 337 -3.86 -18.57 -22.42
CA LYS A 337 -3.46 -19.81 -23.09
C LYS A 337 -3.00 -20.88 -22.10
N LEU A 338 -2.28 -20.50 -21.03
CA LEU A 338 -1.92 -21.42 -19.93
C LEU A 338 -3.16 -21.90 -19.15
N GLN A 339 -4.11 -21.00 -18.88
CA GLN A 339 -5.37 -21.36 -18.19
C GLN A 339 -6.19 -22.34 -19.01
N ASN A 340 -6.31 -22.12 -20.33
CA ASN A 340 -7.00 -23.04 -21.22
C ASN A 340 -6.28 -24.40 -21.30
N ARG A 341 -4.95 -24.40 -21.37
CA ARG A 341 -4.14 -25.63 -21.47
C ARG A 341 -4.18 -26.49 -20.20
N PHE A 342 -4.22 -25.86 -19.02
CA PHE A 342 -4.19 -26.57 -17.74
C PHE A 342 -5.55 -26.62 -17.03
N ARG A 343 -6.65 -26.29 -17.74
CA ARG A 343 -8.02 -26.24 -17.19
C ARG A 343 -8.43 -27.55 -16.50
N ASP A 344 -8.10 -28.68 -17.12
CA ASP A 344 -8.49 -30.01 -16.65
C ASP A 344 -7.34 -30.75 -15.93
N ALA A 345 -6.19 -30.10 -15.75
CA ALA A 345 -5.01 -30.71 -15.13
C ALA A 345 -5.08 -30.66 -13.59
N LYS A 346 -4.70 -31.75 -12.93
CA LYS A 346 -4.50 -31.75 -11.47
C LYS A 346 -3.47 -30.67 -11.10
N GLN A 347 -3.85 -29.77 -10.19
CA GLN A 347 -3.03 -28.60 -9.79
C GLN A 347 -2.73 -27.63 -10.95
N GLY A 348 -3.67 -27.43 -11.89
CA GLY A 348 -3.51 -26.56 -13.06
C GLY A 348 -2.98 -25.14 -12.75
N HIS A 349 -3.47 -24.51 -11.67
CA HIS A 349 -2.98 -23.20 -11.22
C HIS A 349 -1.49 -23.22 -10.81
N LYS A 350 -1.04 -24.29 -10.14
CA LYS A 350 0.38 -24.46 -9.75
C LYS A 350 1.26 -24.65 -10.97
N ARG A 351 0.80 -25.41 -11.97
CA ARG A 351 1.50 -25.62 -13.24
C ARG A 351 1.63 -24.32 -14.03
N GLN A 352 0.56 -23.53 -14.10
CA GLN A 352 0.58 -22.19 -14.71
C GLN A 352 1.67 -21.31 -14.07
N LYS A 353 1.71 -21.26 -12.74
CA LYS A 353 2.72 -20.48 -12.00
C LYS A 353 4.15 -20.95 -12.30
N VAL A 354 4.39 -22.25 -12.36
CA VAL A 354 5.70 -22.84 -12.70
C VAL A 354 6.15 -22.42 -14.11
N VAL A 355 5.24 -22.47 -15.10
CA VAL A 355 5.56 -22.10 -16.49
C VAL A 355 5.87 -20.62 -16.62
N ILE A 356 5.05 -19.74 -16.02
CA ILE A 356 5.30 -18.29 -16.02
C ILE A 356 6.64 -17.97 -15.37
N THR A 357 6.94 -18.61 -14.23
CA THR A 357 8.20 -18.41 -13.52
C THR A 357 9.39 -18.82 -14.37
N ALA A 358 9.34 -20.00 -14.99
CA ALA A 358 10.42 -20.49 -15.84
C ALA A 358 10.66 -19.60 -17.07
N LEU A 359 9.60 -19.14 -17.74
CA LEU A 359 9.71 -18.21 -18.88
C LEU A 359 10.34 -16.87 -18.47
N LYS A 360 9.93 -16.29 -17.33
CA LYS A 360 10.53 -15.06 -16.79
C LYS A 360 12.02 -15.23 -16.51
N PHE A 361 12.43 -16.34 -15.91
CA PHE A 361 13.85 -16.59 -15.63
C PHE A 361 14.70 -16.76 -16.90
N LEU A 362 14.17 -17.46 -17.92
CA LEU A 362 14.85 -17.58 -19.20
C LEU A 362 15.02 -16.21 -19.89
N CYS A 363 13.98 -15.38 -19.87
CA CYS A 363 14.06 -14.01 -20.41
C CYS A 363 15.10 -13.16 -19.68
N ARG A 364 15.23 -13.32 -18.36
CA ARG A 364 16.19 -12.55 -17.54
C ARG A 364 17.64 -12.81 -17.94
N VAL A 365 17.98 -14.06 -18.31
CA VAL A 365 19.32 -14.40 -18.82
C VAL A 365 19.63 -13.64 -20.11
N TYR A 366 18.67 -13.58 -21.03
CA TYR A 366 18.83 -12.83 -22.28
C TYR A 366 18.84 -11.32 -22.07
N LEU A 367 18.05 -10.81 -21.11
CA LEU A 367 18.06 -9.39 -20.73
C LEU A 367 19.45 -8.93 -20.24
N SER A 368 20.22 -9.80 -19.56
CA SER A 368 21.63 -9.50 -19.23
C SER A 368 22.45 -9.23 -20.48
N VAL A 369 22.32 -10.09 -21.50
CA VAL A 369 23.05 -9.95 -22.78
C VAL A 369 22.66 -8.65 -23.49
N VAL A 370 21.36 -8.34 -23.56
CA VAL A 370 20.87 -7.08 -24.16
C VAL A 370 21.45 -5.87 -23.43
N THR A 371 21.46 -5.88 -22.09
CA THR A 371 21.99 -4.78 -21.27
C THR A 371 23.49 -4.59 -21.50
N PHE A 372 24.25 -5.68 -21.60
CA PHE A 372 25.70 -5.63 -21.87
C PHE A 372 26.00 -5.03 -23.25
N ILE A 373 25.28 -5.47 -24.29
CA ILE A 373 25.43 -4.93 -25.65
C ILE A 373 25.09 -3.44 -25.65
N ASP A 374 23.94 -3.06 -25.08
CA ASP A 374 23.46 -1.68 -25.06
C ASP A 374 24.46 -0.74 -24.35
N ALA A 375 25.02 -1.19 -23.22
CA ALA A 375 26.02 -0.44 -22.47
C ALA A 375 27.34 -0.29 -23.23
N ALA A 376 27.83 -1.36 -23.88
CA ALA A 376 29.06 -1.32 -24.67
C ALA A 376 28.93 -0.39 -25.90
N GLU A 377 27.76 -0.36 -26.54
CA GLU A 377 27.50 0.49 -27.72
C GLU A 377 27.37 1.98 -27.35
N LYS A 378 26.71 2.26 -26.22
CA LYS A 378 26.35 3.62 -25.80
C LYS A 378 27.40 4.30 -24.92
N THR A 379 28.33 3.55 -24.31
CA THR A 379 29.31 4.13 -23.39
C THR A 379 30.75 3.83 -23.80
N SER A 380 31.55 4.89 -24.00
CA SER A 380 32.95 4.78 -24.42
C SER A 380 33.89 4.25 -23.32
N MET A 381 33.48 4.26 -22.05
CA MET A 381 34.30 3.74 -20.94
C MET A 381 34.55 2.22 -21.01
N PHE A 382 33.78 1.49 -21.83
CA PHE A 382 33.95 0.05 -22.04
C PHE A 382 34.96 -0.28 -23.15
N GLN A 383 35.67 0.70 -23.72
CA GLN A 383 36.74 0.45 -24.69
C GLN A 383 37.95 -0.27 -24.07
N SER A 384 38.16 -0.10 -22.77
CA SER A 384 39.12 -0.86 -21.98
C SER A 384 38.49 -1.25 -20.66
N ILE A 385 38.47 -2.54 -20.34
CA ILE A 385 37.83 -3.06 -19.14
C ILE A 385 38.87 -3.83 -18.34
N GLU A 386 38.87 -3.69 -17.03
CA GLU A 386 39.63 -4.54 -16.13
C GLU A 386 38.67 -5.21 -15.14
N CYS A 387 38.57 -6.53 -15.20
CA CYS A 387 37.80 -7.29 -14.21
C CYS A 387 38.73 -7.75 -13.09
N VAL A 388 38.51 -7.27 -11.88
CA VAL A 388 39.32 -7.61 -10.71
C VAL A 388 38.53 -8.57 -9.82
N PRO A 389 38.98 -9.83 -9.69
CA PRO A 389 38.38 -10.77 -8.76
C PRO A 389 38.78 -10.40 -7.32
N ILE A 390 37.79 -10.12 -6.47
CA ILE A 390 38.03 -9.87 -5.06
C ILE A 390 38.32 -11.19 -4.34
N GLN A 391 39.50 -11.26 -3.74
CA GLN A 391 39.90 -12.37 -2.89
C GLN A 391 39.28 -12.22 -1.51
N VAL A 392 38.67 -13.29 -1.00
CA VAL A 392 38.15 -13.31 0.37
C VAL A 392 39.35 -13.28 1.32
N PRO A 393 39.46 -12.31 2.24
CA PRO A 393 40.51 -12.31 3.23
C PRO A 393 40.51 -13.63 4.02
N PRO A 394 41.66 -14.25 4.32
CA PRO A 394 41.71 -15.48 5.11
C PRO A 394 41.08 -15.23 6.48
N GLN A 395 39.84 -15.66 6.66
CA GLN A 395 39.14 -15.55 7.93
C GLN A 395 39.74 -16.55 8.91
N GLN A 396 40.28 -16.05 10.03
CA GLN A 396 40.43 -16.89 11.21
C GLN A 396 39.03 -17.21 11.70
N SER A 397 38.53 -18.40 11.33
CA SER A 397 37.31 -18.98 11.87
C SER A 397 37.50 -19.19 13.38
N GLN A 398 37.32 -18.13 14.17
CA GLN A 398 37.20 -18.27 15.60
C GLN A 398 35.80 -18.81 15.88
N ARG A 399 35.73 -20.11 16.17
CA ARG A 399 34.57 -20.67 16.87
C ARG A 399 34.50 -19.93 18.18
N ASP A 400 33.37 -19.27 18.42
CA ASP A 400 33.12 -18.61 19.70
C ASP A 400 32.98 -19.70 20.77
N PRO A 401 33.96 -19.86 21.68
CA PRO A 401 33.91 -20.91 22.69
C PRO A 401 33.06 -20.49 23.91
N SER A 402 32.48 -19.29 23.89
CA SER A 402 31.66 -18.77 24.98
C SER A 402 30.42 -19.63 25.21
N ARG A 403 30.25 -20.07 26.46
CA ARG A 403 29.06 -20.79 26.96
C ARG A 403 28.01 -19.86 27.57
N GLU A 404 28.02 -18.57 27.23
CA GLU A 404 27.00 -17.63 27.73
C GLU A 404 25.61 -18.00 27.20
N THR A 405 24.67 -18.14 28.13
CA THR A 405 23.24 -18.34 27.89
C THR A 405 22.63 -17.12 27.16
N PRO A 406 21.47 -17.27 26.50
CA PRO A 406 20.76 -16.15 25.88
C PRO A 406 20.57 -14.95 26.83
N MET A 407 20.25 -15.22 28.10
CA MET A 407 20.09 -14.16 29.10
C MET A 407 21.40 -13.47 29.48
N GLU A 408 22.50 -14.20 29.57
CA GLU A 408 23.81 -13.58 29.84
C GLU A 408 24.22 -12.66 28.69
N VAL A 409 23.90 -13.05 27.44
CA VAL A 409 24.10 -12.22 26.25
C VAL A 409 23.22 -10.96 26.26
N LEU A 410 21.93 -11.06 26.60
CA LEU A 410 21.07 -9.87 26.70
C LEU A 410 21.53 -8.90 27.80
N LYS A 411 22.01 -9.45 28.93
CA LYS A 411 22.59 -8.65 30.02
C LYS A 411 23.87 -7.94 29.58
N SER A 412 24.76 -8.62 28.86
CA SER A 412 26.00 -7.99 28.35
C SER A 412 25.71 -6.90 27.30
N LEU A 413 24.64 -7.07 26.51
CA LEU A 413 24.15 -6.08 25.55
C LEU A 413 23.30 -4.95 26.17
N ARG A 414 23.02 -5.00 27.48
CA ARG A 414 22.14 -4.05 28.19
C ARG A 414 20.73 -3.98 27.60
N ILE A 415 20.19 -5.13 27.19
CA ILE A 415 18.80 -5.26 26.73
C ILE A 415 17.96 -5.76 27.90
N GLU A 416 16.93 -4.98 28.25
CA GLU A 416 15.95 -5.37 29.25
C GLU A 416 14.86 -6.25 28.62
N VAL A 417 14.54 -7.35 29.29
CA VAL A 417 13.47 -8.27 28.89
C VAL A 417 12.27 -7.98 29.77
N THR A 418 11.35 -7.15 29.28
CA THR A 418 10.16 -6.71 30.03
C THR A 418 8.86 -7.30 29.49
N GLY A 419 8.89 -7.89 28.29
CA GLY A 419 7.73 -8.53 27.68
C GLY A 419 7.37 -9.87 28.35
N ASN A 420 6.08 -10.07 28.58
CA ASN A 420 5.54 -11.29 29.22
C ASN A 420 5.91 -12.55 28.42
N GLY A 421 6.32 -13.62 29.12
CA GLY A 421 6.64 -14.93 28.53
C GLY A 421 8.07 -15.11 27.99
N TRP A 422 8.83 -14.03 27.75
CA TRP A 422 10.21 -14.12 27.26
C TRP A 422 11.17 -14.72 28.27
N ALA A 423 11.08 -14.31 29.55
CA ALA A 423 11.99 -14.78 30.59
C ALA A 423 11.92 -16.31 30.77
N ASP A 424 10.71 -16.86 30.72
CA ASP A 424 10.48 -18.31 30.81
C ASP A 424 11.01 -19.03 29.57
N HIS A 425 10.69 -18.54 28.37
CA HIS A 425 11.18 -19.13 27.11
C HIS A 425 12.71 -19.17 27.03
N LEU A 426 13.40 -18.08 27.40
CA LEU A 426 14.85 -17.95 27.35
C LEU A 426 15.59 -18.83 28.38
N GLN A 427 14.91 -19.22 29.46
CA GLN A 427 15.47 -20.07 30.50
C GLN A 427 15.31 -21.58 30.23
N GLN A 428 14.43 -21.97 29.31
CA GLN A 428 14.22 -23.37 28.92
C GLN A 428 15.51 -24.03 28.38
N GLN A 429 15.73 -25.28 28.76
CA GLN A 429 16.95 -26.00 28.39
C GLN A 429 17.07 -26.24 26.88
N ARG A 430 15.94 -26.49 26.21
CA ARG A 430 15.86 -26.66 24.74
C ARG A 430 16.31 -25.39 24.01
N THR A 431 15.76 -24.24 24.43
CA THR A 431 16.10 -22.90 23.93
C THR A 431 17.60 -22.60 24.06
N LYS A 432 18.20 -22.92 25.21
CA LYS A 432 19.65 -22.77 25.42
C LYS A 432 20.47 -23.63 24.45
N VAL A 433 20.09 -24.90 24.27
CA VAL A 433 20.76 -25.82 23.34
C VAL A 433 20.66 -25.35 21.89
N ASP A 434 19.48 -24.89 21.47
CA ASP A 434 19.26 -24.38 20.12
C ASP A 434 20.04 -23.08 19.87
N PHE A 435 20.13 -22.19 20.87
CA PHE A 435 20.96 -20.99 20.81
C PHE A 435 22.46 -21.30 20.71
N TYR A 436 22.98 -22.25 21.51
CA TYR A 436 24.39 -22.67 21.41
C TYR A 436 24.72 -23.24 20.03
N ARG A 437 23.86 -24.13 19.51
CA ARG A 437 24.01 -24.68 18.16
C ARG A 437 24.01 -23.60 17.09
N PHE A 438 23.24 -22.52 17.30
CA PHE A 438 23.20 -21.37 16.40
C PHE A 438 24.49 -20.52 16.47
N ARG A 439 25.04 -20.29 17.67
CA ARG A 439 26.31 -19.56 17.87
C ARG A 439 27.52 -20.27 17.25
N GLU A 440 27.53 -21.60 17.26
CA GLU A 440 28.62 -22.44 16.73
C GLU A 440 28.70 -22.46 15.18
N GLN A 441 27.74 -21.85 14.48
CA GLN A 441 27.72 -21.87 13.01
C GLN A 441 28.87 -21.05 12.43
N LYS A 442 29.52 -21.60 11.39
CA LYS A 442 30.55 -20.89 10.62
C LYS A 442 29.92 -19.67 9.94
N ARG A 443 30.48 -18.49 10.23
CA ARG A 443 30.09 -17.21 9.65
C ARG A 443 30.98 -16.88 8.46
N HIS A 444 30.52 -15.96 7.63
CA HIS A 444 31.26 -15.51 6.45
C HIS A 444 30.83 -14.08 6.08
N MET A 445 31.73 -13.39 5.40
CA MET A 445 31.48 -12.07 4.85
C MET A 445 30.69 -12.19 3.55
N HIS A 446 29.59 -11.45 3.43
CA HIS A 446 28.81 -11.40 2.20
C HIS A 446 29.52 -10.59 1.10
N ALA A 447 29.21 -10.87 -0.16
CA ALA A 447 29.86 -10.32 -1.35
C ALA A 447 29.79 -8.80 -1.40
N GLU A 448 28.67 -8.20 -0.96
CA GLU A 448 28.53 -6.74 -0.94
C GLU A 448 29.54 -6.09 0.01
N LEU A 449 29.82 -6.72 1.15
CA LEU A 449 30.80 -6.26 2.13
C LEU A 449 32.23 -6.56 1.73
N GLN A 450 32.46 -7.69 1.02
CA GLN A 450 33.77 -8.00 0.45
C GLN A 450 34.21 -6.91 -0.53
N LEU A 451 33.28 -6.43 -1.38
CA LEU A 451 33.55 -5.32 -2.30
C LEU A 451 33.88 -4.04 -1.57
N LEU A 452 33.00 -3.62 -0.64
CA LEU A 452 33.17 -2.39 0.11
C LEU A 452 34.52 -2.37 0.85
N TYR A 453 34.84 -3.47 1.54
CA TYR A 453 36.11 -3.61 2.25
C TYR A 453 37.31 -3.50 1.33
N ASN A 454 37.30 -4.18 0.17
CA ASN A 454 38.43 -4.14 -0.76
C ASN A 454 38.56 -2.77 -1.44
N TYR A 455 37.44 -2.12 -1.74
CA TYR A 455 37.42 -0.76 -2.27
C TYR A 455 38.12 0.21 -1.31
N ASP A 456 37.70 0.27 -0.05
CA ASP A 456 38.30 1.20 0.93
C ASP A 456 39.75 0.83 1.26
N ALA A 457 40.08 -0.46 1.23
CA ALA A 457 41.41 -0.98 1.51
C ALA A 457 42.45 -0.65 0.42
N PHE A 458 42.07 -0.76 -0.86
CA PHE A 458 43.03 -0.83 -1.96
C PHE A 458 42.72 0.10 -3.14
N TYR A 459 41.48 0.58 -3.29
CA TYR A 459 41.02 1.29 -4.49
C TYR A 459 40.41 2.67 -4.22
N SER A 460 40.28 3.09 -2.95
CA SER A 460 39.84 4.43 -2.60
C SER A 460 40.72 5.50 -3.27
N PRO A 461 40.14 6.57 -3.87
CA PRO A 461 40.83 7.38 -4.87
C PRO A 461 42.09 8.05 -4.31
N ARG A 462 43.25 7.63 -4.84
CA ARG A 462 44.54 8.31 -4.63
C ARG A 462 45.06 9.01 -5.89
N ASP A 463 44.43 8.76 -7.04
CA ASP A 463 44.82 9.30 -8.35
C ASP A 463 43.91 10.44 -8.81
N GLU A 464 44.51 11.53 -9.29
CA GLU A 464 43.81 12.69 -9.88
C GLU A 464 43.19 12.31 -11.24
N GLY A 465 41.93 11.83 -11.26
CA GLY A 465 41.16 11.67 -12.50
C GLY A 465 40.21 10.48 -12.60
N SER A 466 40.15 9.59 -11.60
CA SER A 466 39.18 8.48 -11.54
C SER A 466 38.04 8.75 -10.55
N TYR A 467 36.90 8.10 -10.73
CA TYR A 467 35.80 8.13 -9.75
C TYR A 467 35.10 6.78 -9.65
N VAL A 468 34.56 6.48 -8.47
CA VAL A 468 33.70 5.30 -8.26
C VAL A 468 32.26 5.62 -8.65
N HIS A 469 31.61 4.73 -9.39
CA HIS A 469 30.17 4.84 -9.64
C HIS A 469 29.41 4.56 -8.32
N PRO A 470 28.53 5.46 -7.83
CA PRO A 470 27.96 5.37 -6.49
C PRO A 470 26.82 4.34 -6.38
N TYR A 471 27.04 3.12 -6.90
CA TYR A 471 26.11 2.01 -6.89
C TYR A 471 26.87 0.68 -6.76
N ILE A 472 26.36 -0.22 -5.91
CA ILE A 472 26.83 -1.59 -5.79
C ILE A 472 25.78 -2.51 -6.45
N GLY A 473 26.19 -3.23 -7.47
CA GLY A 473 25.35 -4.21 -8.15
C GLY A 473 25.21 -5.48 -7.31
N CYS A 474 23.99 -6.01 -7.22
CA CYS A 474 23.70 -7.18 -6.40
C CYS A 474 22.92 -8.22 -7.20
N SER A 475 23.36 -9.48 -7.13
CA SER A 475 22.67 -10.60 -7.79
C SER A 475 21.25 -10.85 -7.26
N LYS A 476 20.97 -10.37 -6.04
CA LYS A 476 19.67 -10.34 -5.38
C LYS A 476 19.53 -9.02 -4.64
N ARG A 477 18.31 -8.68 -4.17
CA ARG A 477 18.16 -7.62 -3.15
C ARG A 477 19.07 -7.94 -1.96
N CYS A 478 19.59 -6.93 -1.27
CA CYS A 478 20.50 -7.14 -0.13
C CYS A 478 19.75 -7.74 1.06
N CYS A 479 20.47 -8.47 1.92
CA CYS A 479 19.94 -8.77 3.25
C CYS A 479 19.89 -7.50 4.11
N LEU A 480 19.06 -7.50 5.16
CA LEU A 480 18.89 -6.33 6.03
C LEU A 480 20.22 -5.83 6.60
N LEU A 481 21.11 -6.76 6.99
CA LEU A 481 22.41 -6.44 7.58
C LEU A 481 23.35 -5.74 6.57
N CYS A 482 23.47 -6.27 5.35
CA CYS A 482 24.27 -5.63 4.29
C CYS A 482 23.69 -4.26 3.91
N TYR A 483 22.36 -4.17 3.76
CA TYR A 483 21.68 -2.94 3.39
C TYR A 483 21.90 -1.83 4.43
N CYS A 484 21.62 -2.11 5.71
CA CYS A 484 21.83 -1.15 6.79
C CYS A 484 23.30 -0.78 6.96
N PHE A 485 24.23 -1.74 6.82
CA PHE A 485 25.66 -1.46 6.93
C PHE A 485 26.16 -0.53 5.82
N ILE A 486 25.80 -0.80 4.56
CA ILE A 486 26.23 0.00 3.40
C ILE A 486 25.63 1.41 3.45
N LEU A 487 24.37 1.54 3.89
CA LEU A 487 23.76 2.86 4.12
C LEU A 487 24.44 3.63 5.26
N ALA A 488 24.81 2.94 6.34
CA ALA A 488 25.51 3.55 7.47
C ALA A 488 26.96 3.95 7.13
N HIS A 489 27.61 3.17 6.27
CA HIS A 489 28.90 3.52 5.67
C HIS A 489 28.78 4.75 4.76
N GLY A 490 27.70 4.83 3.99
CA GLY A 490 27.45 5.91 3.04
C GLY A 490 28.22 5.74 1.73
N GLY A 491 27.95 6.62 0.77
CA GLY A 491 28.66 6.69 -0.52
C GLY A 491 28.09 5.81 -1.65
N PHE A 492 27.25 4.82 -1.35
CA PHE A 492 26.72 3.88 -2.35
C PHE A 492 25.21 3.69 -2.27
N LYS A 493 24.58 3.54 -3.44
CA LYS A 493 23.20 3.05 -3.60
C LYS A 493 23.17 1.55 -3.87
N LEU A 494 22.02 0.96 -3.61
CA LEU A 494 21.73 -0.46 -3.80
C LEU A 494 20.36 -0.61 -4.46
N ARG A 495 20.13 -1.77 -5.08
CA ARG A 495 18.84 -2.15 -5.68
C ARG A 495 17.67 -2.22 -4.68
N GLY A 496 17.97 -2.38 -3.40
CA GLY A 496 17.00 -2.53 -2.31
C GLY A 496 17.33 -3.70 -1.39
N THR A 497 16.40 -4.01 -0.48
CA THR A 497 16.54 -5.05 0.55
C THR A 497 15.39 -6.05 0.47
N HIS A 498 15.66 -7.33 0.74
CA HIS A 498 14.62 -8.35 0.97
C HIS A 498 14.32 -8.52 2.47
N GLU A 499 14.89 -7.65 3.32
CA GLU A 499 14.62 -7.50 4.75
C GLU A 499 14.94 -8.71 5.64
N THR A 500 15.38 -9.83 5.06
CA THR A 500 15.77 -11.03 5.80
C THR A 500 17.10 -10.84 6.54
N ILE A 501 17.16 -11.34 7.78
CA ILE A 501 18.33 -11.29 8.65
C ILE A 501 19.14 -12.59 8.49
N MET A 502 20.39 -12.44 8.09
CA MET A 502 21.28 -13.57 7.79
C MET A 502 22.19 -13.83 9.00
N GLY A 503 21.88 -14.86 9.79
CA GLY A 503 22.59 -15.13 11.06
C GLY A 503 24.06 -15.55 10.93
N LYS A 504 24.52 -15.90 9.72
CA LYS A 504 25.91 -16.28 9.41
C LYS A 504 26.76 -15.12 8.87
N TRP A 505 26.28 -13.90 9.03
CA TRP A 505 26.91 -12.67 8.56
C TRP A 505 28.07 -12.23 9.48
N GLU A 506 29.13 -11.66 8.90
CA GLU A 506 30.32 -11.19 9.63
C GLU A 506 31.04 -10.05 8.91
N LEU A 507 31.78 -9.23 9.67
CA LEU A 507 32.59 -8.09 9.20
C LEU A 507 34.10 -8.41 9.15
N PRO A 508 34.89 -7.66 8.36
CA PRO A 508 36.35 -7.76 8.37
C PRO A 508 36.92 -7.37 9.73
N THR A 509 37.94 -8.11 10.19
CA THR A 509 38.65 -7.85 11.45
C THR A 509 40.06 -7.32 11.25
N ILE A 510 40.62 -7.48 10.05
CA ILE A 510 41.94 -7.01 9.65
C ILE A 510 41.72 -5.87 8.67
N PHE A 511 42.43 -4.76 8.87
CA PHE A 511 42.35 -3.57 8.02
C PHE A 511 43.77 -3.09 7.66
N PRO A 512 44.01 -2.69 6.41
CA PRO A 512 45.33 -2.26 5.95
C PRO A 512 45.73 -0.86 6.43
N SER A 513 44.75 -0.01 6.81
CA SER A 513 45.00 1.35 7.28
C SER A 513 44.15 1.68 8.52
N ALA A 514 44.53 2.73 9.25
CA ALA A 514 43.74 3.24 10.37
C ALA A 514 42.47 3.97 9.91
N GLU A 515 42.51 4.58 8.72
CA GLU A 515 41.39 5.34 8.13
C GLU A 515 40.26 4.39 7.71
N SER A 516 40.55 3.36 6.92
CA SER A 516 39.55 2.35 6.53
C SER A 516 38.98 1.58 7.73
N ARG A 517 39.76 1.43 8.80
CA ARG A 517 39.28 0.89 10.08
C ARG A 517 38.27 1.82 10.76
N ALA A 518 38.48 3.14 10.72
CA ALA A 518 37.62 4.11 11.37
C ALA A 518 36.24 4.21 10.68
N GLU A 519 36.20 4.18 9.35
CA GLU A 519 34.95 4.21 8.57
C GLU A 519 34.09 2.96 8.84
N PHE A 520 34.69 1.77 8.79
CA PHE A 520 34.02 0.51 9.13
C PHE A 520 33.59 0.47 10.59
N GLN A 521 34.37 1.03 11.52
CA GLN A 521 34.00 1.10 12.93
C GLN A 521 32.78 2.00 13.14
N SER A 522 32.72 3.17 12.50
CA SER A 522 31.58 4.07 12.55
C SER A 522 30.30 3.40 12.02
N ALA A 523 30.38 2.75 10.85
CA ALA A 523 29.26 2.01 10.27
C ALA A 523 28.81 0.84 11.17
N SER A 524 29.76 0.15 11.81
CA SER A 524 29.49 -0.94 12.76
C SER A 524 28.77 -0.45 14.02
N GLU A 525 29.17 0.70 14.56
CA GLU A 525 28.53 1.33 15.71
C GLU A 525 27.09 1.76 15.40
N HIS A 526 26.86 2.29 14.19
CA HIS A 526 25.53 2.66 13.73
C HIS A 526 24.64 1.42 13.56
N LEU A 527 25.13 0.38 12.88
CA LEU A 527 24.42 -0.89 12.73
C LEU A 527 24.10 -1.51 14.11
N PHE A 528 25.05 -1.46 15.04
CA PHE A 528 24.84 -1.94 16.40
C PHE A 528 23.68 -1.22 17.09
N ARG A 529 23.60 0.11 17.00
CA ARG A 529 22.48 0.89 17.56
C ARG A 529 21.14 0.50 16.95
N ILE A 530 21.08 0.29 15.63
CA ILE A 530 19.86 -0.15 14.94
C ILE A 530 19.41 -1.52 15.49
N ILE A 531 20.33 -2.49 15.56
CA ILE A 531 20.02 -3.85 16.02
C ILE A 531 19.59 -3.84 17.48
N ILE A 532 20.25 -3.07 18.34
CA ILE A 532 19.85 -2.91 19.74
C ILE A 532 18.44 -2.32 19.85
N ALA A 533 18.11 -1.30 19.07
CA ALA A 533 16.76 -0.72 19.07
C ALA A 533 15.69 -1.73 18.63
N ILE A 534 15.98 -2.55 17.60
CA ILE A 534 15.08 -3.61 17.15
C ILE A 534 14.89 -4.67 18.26
N LEU A 535 15.98 -5.16 18.85
CA LEU A 535 15.94 -6.14 19.92
C LEU A 535 15.18 -5.62 21.15
N GLN A 536 15.45 -4.38 21.57
CA GLN A 536 14.76 -3.74 22.69
C GLN A 536 13.26 -3.64 22.44
N ASN A 537 12.84 -3.28 21.22
CA ASN A 537 11.42 -3.25 20.87
C ASN A 537 10.79 -4.66 20.91
N LEU A 538 11.47 -5.67 20.36
CA LEU A 538 10.97 -7.05 20.34
C LEU A 538 10.83 -7.64 21.76
N PHE A 539 11.81 -7.41 22.64
CA PHE A 539 11.80 -7.93 24.01
C PHE A 539 10.92 -7.13 24.98
N ARG A 540 10.38 -5.97 24.57
CA ARG A 540 9.34 -5.24 25.31
C ARG A 540 7.94 -5.80 25.07
N LYS A 541 7.74 -6.52 23.97
CA LYS A 541 6.45 -7.10 23.56
C LYS A 541 6.25 -8.50 24.15
N SER A 542 5.00 -8.94 24.25
CA SER A 542 4.67 -10.29 24.73
C SER A 542 5.21 -11.38 23.80
N PHE A 543 5.65 -12.49 24.39
CA PHE A 543 5.99 -13.72 23.68
C PHE A 543 4.76 -14.64 23.56
N PRO A 544 4.53 -15.30 22.42
CA PRO A 544 5.29 -15.19 21.18
C PRO A 544 4.96 -13.89 20.41
N PRO A 545 5.93 -13.30 19.69
CA PRO A 545 5.66 -12.17 18.80
C PRO A 545 4.60 -12.53 17.75
N THR A 546 3.70 -11.60 17.44
CA THR A 546 2.66 -11.83 16.43
C THR A 546 3.27 -11.97 15.02
N SER A 547 2.56 -12.63 14.10
CA SER A 547 2.99 -12.74 12.69
C SER A 547 3.19 -11.38 12.01
N LEU A 548 2.47 -10.34 12.45
CA LEU A 548 2.62 -8.96 11.99
C LEU A 548 3.86 -8.27 12.62
N GLU A 549 4.35 -8.74 13.76
CA GLU A 549 5.56 -8.21 14.40
C GLU A 549 6.83 -8.94 13.96
N LEU A 550 6.66 -10.16 13.44
CA LEU A 550 7.68 -10.90 12.68
C LEU A 550 7.75 -10.44 11.21
N LEU A 551 7.15 -9.28 10.86
CA LEU A 551 7.16 -8.67 9.53
C LEU A 551 8.58 -8.39 9.05
N ALA A 552 9.17 -9.41 8.41
CA ALA A 552 10.13 -9.37 7.30
C ALA A 552 10.68 -10.78 6.96
N GLN A 553 9.95 -11.86 7.26
CA GLN A 553 10.41 -13.22 6.91
C GLN A 553 9.49 -13.99 5.95
N SER A 554 8.48 -13.36 5.35
CA SER A 554 7.78 -13.96 4.21
C SER A 554 7.49 -12.96 3.09
N SER A 555 7.88 -13.33 1.88
CA SER A 555 7.72 -12.64 0.60
C SER A 555 6.26 -12.44 0.15
N ALA A 556 5.27 -12.70 1.02
CA ALA A 556 3.84 -12.67 0.67
C ALA A 556 3.18 -11.28 0.81
N ALA A 557 3.79 -10.33 1.51
CA ALA A 557 3.13 -9.07 1.87
C ALA A 557 3.12 -7.98 0.77
N LEU A 558 3.93 -8.10 -0.29
CA LEU A 558 4.00 -7.10 -1.37
C LEU A 558 3.14 -7.44 -2.60
N SER A 559 2.79 -8.72 -2.81
CA SER A 559 2.06 -9.18 -4.00
C SER A 559 0.54 -8.97 -3.92
N THR A 560 -0.05 -9.11 -2.74
CA THR A 560 -1.51 -9.13 -2.56
C THR A 560 -2.16 -7.74 -2.57
N ALA A 561 -1.50 -6.69 -2.05
CA ALA A 561 -2.11 -5.36 -1.97
C ALA A 561 -2.32 -4.71 -3.35
N ARG A 562 -1.42 -4.97 -4.31
CA ARG A 562 -1.48 -4.37 -5.66
C ARG A 562 -2.37 -5.16 -6.62
N THR A 563 -2.33 -6.49 -6.55
CA THR A 563 -3.17 -7.35 -7.41
C THR A 563 -4.65 -7.30 -7.02
N VAL A 564 -4.98 -7.20 -5.73
CA VAL A 564 -6.38 -7.03 -5.28
C VAL A 564 -6.91 -5.66 -5.74
N SER A 565 -6.11 -4.59 -5.61
CA SER A 565 -6.50 -3.25 -6.05
C SER A 565 -6.73 -3.15 -7.57
N ASP A 566 -5.86 -3.76 -8.38
CA ASP A 566 -5.96 -3.71 -9.85
C ASP A 566 -7.10 -4.59 -10.39
N GLN A 567 -7.41 -5.71 -9.70
CA GLN A 567 -8.48 -6.63 -10.07
C GLN A 567 -9.86 -6.10 -9.66
N GLU A 568 -9.94 -5.32 -8.56
CA GLU A 568 -11.15 -4.61 -8.15
C GLU A 568 -11.45 -3.41 -9.06
N LEU A 569 -10.43 -2.63 -9.47
CA LEU A 569 -10.58 -1.50 -10.41
C LEU A 569 -11.13 -1.91 -11.79
N GLY A 570 -10.65 -3.02 -12.36
CA GLY A 570 -11.07 -3.49 -13.70
C GLY A 570 -12.48 -4.06 -13.78
N GLN A 571 -13.04 -4.54 -12.67
CA GLN A 571 -14.42 -5.04 -12.59
C GLN A 571 -15.44 -3.92 -12.32
N MET A 572 -14.99 -2.80 -11.74
CA MET A 572 -15.83 -1.66 -11.38
C MET A 572 -16.22 -0.76 -12.57
N GLU A 573 -15.37 -0.61 -13.60
CA GLU A 573 -15.63 0.32 -14.73
C GLU A 573 -16.47 -0.27 -15.89
N LYS A 574 -16.44 -1.59 -16.11
CA LYS A 574 -17.01 -2.23 -17.33
C LYS A 574 -18.54 -2.45 -17.30
N SER A 575 -19.18 -2.51 -16.13
CA SER A 575 -20.60 -2.92 -16.02
C SER A 575 -21.60 -1.76 -15.98
N GLU A 576 -21.26 -0.61 -15.38
CA GLU A 576 -22.19 0.52 -15.29
C GLU A 576 -22.28 1.38 -16.56
N LEU A 577 -21.18 1.54 -17.30
CA LEU A 577 -21.16 2.32 -18.55
C LEU A 577 -22.04 1.68 -19.63
N ASN A 578 -22.04 0.35 -19.71
CA ASN A 578 -22.86 -0.42 -20.66
C ASN A 578 -24.36 -0.36 -20.32
N LEU A 579 -24.71 -0.40 -19.02
CA LEU A 579 -26.10 -0.22 -18.56
C LEU A 579 -26.59 1.23 -18.75
N ARG A 580 -25.72 2.23 -18.60
CA ARG A 580 -26.03 3.66 -18.80
C ARG A 580 -26.24 4.04 -20.26
N GLN A 581 -25.57 3.38 -21.21
CA GLN A 581 -25.74 3.65 -22.65
C GLN A 581 -27.06 3.11 -23.22
N MET A 582 -27.72 2.14 -22.57
CA MET A 582 -28.96 1.53 -23.09
C MET A 582 -30.25 2.26 -22.69
N MET A 583 -30.26 3.15 -21.67
CA MET A 583 -31.52 3.66 -21.09
C MET A 583 -31.84 5.14 -21.34
N MET A 584 -30.89 6.01 -21.73
CA MET A 584 -31.12 7.44 -22.03
C MET A 584 -30.07 7.95 -23.03
N MET A 585 -30.45 8.23 -24.29
CA MET A 585 -29.53 8.86 -25.25
C MET A 585 -29.14 10.27 -24.76
N PRO A 586 -27.85 10.55 -24.47
CA PRO A 586 -27.45 11.87 -23.96
C PRO A 586 -27.58 12.94 -25.06
N MET A 587 -28.37 13.98 -24.80
CA MET A 587 -28.48 15.16 -25.66
C MET A 587 -27.35 16.13 -25.30
N VAL A 588 -26.39 16.32 -26.21
CA VAL A 588 -25.28 17.26 -26.03
C VAL A 588 -25.61 18.57 -26.75
N THR A 589 -25.60 19.71 -26.05
CA THR A 589 -25.82 21.03 -26.69
C THR A 589 -24.66 21.39 -27.62
N ASP A 590 -24.99 21.94 -28.81
CA ASP A 590 -24.23 22.52 -29.96
C ASP A 590 -22.70 22.41 -30.07
N ASP A 591 -21.96 22.34 -28.97
CA ASP A 591 -20.50 22.44 -28.90
C ASP A 591 -19.88 21.38 -27.96
N GLY A 592 -20.66 20.44 -27.40
CA GLY A 592 -20.15 19.32 -26.59
C GLY A 592 -19.87 18.07 -27.43
N VAL A 593 -19.09 17.15 -26.88
CA VAL A 593 -18.66 15.91 -27.58
C VAL A 593 -19.39 14.71 -27.01
N LEU A 594 -20.26 14.10 -27.81
CA LEU A 594 -20.89 12.82 -27.53
C LEU A 594 -19.99 11.70 -28.05
N ILE A 595 -19.71 10.73 -27.18
CA ILE A 595 -19.01 9.49 -27.54
C ILE A 595 -20.00 8.36 -27.34
N THR A 596 -20.49 7.77 -28.43
CA THR A 596 -21.35 6.59 -28.37
C THR A 596 -20.55 5.41 -28.86
N GLN A 597 -20.35 4.39 -28.03
CA GLN A 597 -19.67 3.17 -28.50
C GLN A 597 -20.44 2.59 -29.68
N THR A 598 -19.74 2.28 -30.77
CA THR A 598 -20.42 1.78 -31.98
C THR A 598 -20.89 0.35 -31.70
N PRO A 599 -22.20 0.05 -31.77
CA PRO A 599 -22.69 -1.31 -31.57
C PRO A 599 -22.03 -2.27 -32.56
N GLY A 600 -21.36 -3.31 -32.06
CA GLY A 600 -20.64 -4.29 -32.89
C GLY A 600 -19.18 -3.93 -33.23
N LYS A 601 -18.63 -2.80 -32.75
CA LYS A 601 -17.20 -2.46 -32.87
C LYS A 601 -16.60 -2.01 -31.52
N PRO A 602 -16.23 -2.96 -30.63
CA PRO A 602 -15.66 -2.67 -29.32
C PRO A 602 -14.36 -1.84 -29.44
N GLY A 603 -14.20 -0.82 -28.61
CA GLY A 603 -13.04 0.07 -28.68
C GLY A 603 -13.09 1.09 -29.81
N PHE A 604 -14.21 1.20 -30.53
CA PHE A 604 -14.55 2.32 -31.39
C PHE A 604 -15.78 3.02 -30.86
N ALA A 605 -15.83 4.33 -31.09
CA ALA A 605 -16.98 5.14 -30.77
C ALA A 605 -17.31 6.06 -31.94
N TYR A 606 -18.60 6.19 -32.19
CA TYR A 606 -19.14 7.26 -32.99
C TYR A 606 -19.12 8.54 -32.16
N VAL A 607 -18.27 9.48 -32.58
CA VAL A 607 -18.08 10.75 -31.91
C VAL A 607 -18.83 11.83 -32.67
N MET A 608 -19.70 12.54 -31.98
CA MET A 608 -20.47 13.65 -32.53
C MET A 608 -20.28 14.92 -31.70
N GLY A 609 -20.29 16.08 -32.36
CA GLY A 609 -20.21 17.37 -31.71
C GLY A 609 -18.78 17.86 -31.44
N GLY A 610 -18.68 19.00 -30.75
CA GLY A 610 -17.47 19.81 -30.70
C GLY A 610 -17.13 20.44 -32.06
N ALA A 611 -15.87 20.38 -32.50
CA ALA A 611 -15.44 20.92 -33.80
C ALA A 611 -15.75 19.99 -35.01
N LEU A 612 -16.29 18.80 -34.78
CA LEU A 612 -16.66 17.85 -35.83
C LEU A 612 -17.99 18.25 -36.48
N GLY A 613 -17.93 18.72 -37.73
CA GLY A 613 -19.13 19.09 -38.50
C GLY A 613 -20.03 17.91 -38.88
N LYS A 614 -19.49 16.69 -38.95
CA LYS A 614 -20.26 15.44 -39.07
C LYS A 614 -19.68 14.41 -38.11
N GLY A 615 -20.56 13.63 -37.48
CA GLY A 615 -20.16 12.55 -36.60
C GLY A 615 -19.19 11.59 -37.28
N ARG A 616 -18.11 11.24 -36.58
CA ARG A 616 -17.02 10.42 -37.11
C ARG A 616 -16.77 9.25 -36.16
N GLU A 617 -16.68 8.06 -36.74
CA GLU A 617 -16.19 6.89 -36.02
C GLU A 617 -14.67 7.02 -35.81
N MET A 618 -14.22 6.84 -34.57
CA MET A 618 -12.81 6.79 -34.19
C MET A 618 -12.63 5.79 -33.07
N SER A 619 -11.38 5.40 -32.79
CA SER A 619 -11.12 4.52 -31.65
C SER A 619 -11.54 5.20 -30.35
N LEU A 620 -11.90 4.44 -29.31
CA LEU A 620 -12.29 4.97 -28.01
C LEU A 620 -11.17 5.83 -27.38
N PRO A 621 -9.87 5.48 -27.47
CA PRO A 621 -8.78 6.35 -27.06
C PRO A 621 -8.70 7.64 -27.88
N GLU A 622 -8.92 7.60 -29.20
CA GLU A 622 -9.00 8.81 -30.03
C GLU A 622 -10.23 9.65 -29.70
N ALA A 623 -11.36 9.01 -29.37
CA ALA A 623 -12.59 9.67 -28.95
C ALA A 623 -12.41 10.36 -27.59
N GLU A 624 -11.78 9.66 -26.65
CA GLU A 624 -11.40 10.18 -25.32
C GLU A 624 -10.37 11.29 -25.45
N LEU A 625 -9.33 11.12 -26.26
CA LEU A 625 -8.32 12.12 -26.54
C LEU A 625 -8.93 13.33 -27.27
N TYR A 626 -9.84 13.13 -28.21
CA TYR A 626 -10.56 14.20 -28.90
C TYR A 626 -11.46 14.95 -27.92
N LYS A 627 -12.22 14.23 -27.09
CA LYS A 627 -13.04 14.83 -26.03
C LYS A 627 -12.17 15.59 -25.01
N ASP A 628 -11.05 15.02 -24.59
CA ASP A 628 -10.07 15.66 -23.70
C ASP A 628 -9.48 16.90 -24.35
N ASN A 629 -9.01 16.83 -25.59
CA ASN A 629 -8.44 17.95 -26.34
C ASN A 629 -9.47 19.04 -26.60
N HIS A 630 -10.71 18.66 -26.87
CA HIS A 630 -11.83 19.58 -27.02
C HIS A 630 -12.13 20.29 -25.70
N ILE A 631 -12.32 19.54 -24.60
CA ILE A 631 -12.49 20.09 -23.25
C ILE A 631 -11.33 21.02 -22.89
N ARG A 632 -10.10 20.58 -23.10
CA ARG A 632 -8.88 21.34 -22.81
C ARG A 632 -8.83 22.62 -23.63
N SER A 633 -9.07 22.55 -24.94
CA SER A 633 -9.15 23.72 -25.83
C SER A 633 -10.20 24.73 -25.35
N LYS A 634 -11.40 24.26 -24.98
CA LYS A 634 -12.48 25.12 -24.48
C LYS A 634 -12.21 25.71 -23.09
N LEU A 635 -11.39 25.04 -22.27
CA LEU A 635 -10.89 25.55 -20.99
C LEU A 635 -9.63 26.42 -21.13
N GLY A 636 -9.18 26.72 -22.35
CA GLY A 636 -7.97 27.50 -22.61
C GLY A 636 -6.69 26.77 -22.19
N LEU A 637 -6.72 25.43 -22.22
CA LEU A 637 -5.59 24.54 -21.97
C LEU A 637 -5.10 23.98 -23.31
N GLU A 638 -3.79 23.74 -23.42
CA GLU A 638 -3.18 23.10 -24.59
C GLU A 638 -3.70 21.68 -24.77
N ARG A 639 -3.65 21.15 -26.00
CA ARG A 639 -3.93 19.73 -26.27
C ARG A 639 -2.98 18.83 -25.47
N ARG A 640 -3.42 17.61 -25.18
CA ARG A 640 -2.67 16.62 -24.38
C ARG A 640 -1.31 16.28 -25.01
N GLU A 641 -1.19 16.44 -26.32
CA GLU A 641 0.01 16.15 -27.12
C GLU A 641 0.85 17.39 -27.46
N GLU A 642 0.38 18.59 -27.14
CA GLU A 642 1.10 19.82 -27.45
C GLU A 642 1.83 20.35 -26.20
N MET A 643 3.13 20.63 -26.35
CA MET A 643 3.86 21.42 -25.35
C MET A 643 3.40 22.89 -25.40
N PRO A 644 3.36 23.60 -24.24
CA PRO A 644 2.89 24.97 -24.18
C PRO A 644 3.56 25.90 -25.18
N ALA A 645 2.79 26.42 -26.13
CA ALA A 645 3.17 27.67 -26.80
C ALA A 645 3.03 28.82 -25.79
N LYS A 646 4.10 29.59 -25.61
CA LYS A 646 4.07 30.82 -24.81
C LYS A 646 3.14 31.84 -25.50
N GLN A 647 1.89 31.97 -25.03
CA GLN A 647 1.31 33.24 -24.55
C GLN A 647 -0.18 33.19 -24.16
N ILE A 648 -0.42 33.64 -22.91
CA ILE A 648 -1.42 34.64 -22.42
C ILE A 648 -2.85 34.63 -23.02
N SER A 649 -3.81 33.96 -22.35
CA SER A 649 -4.94 34.62 -21.63
C SER A 649 -6.16 33.69 -21.40
N ALA A 650 -6.21 33.10 -20.20
CA ALA A 650 -7.44 33.11 -19.41
C ALA A 650 -6.98 33.48 -18.01
N LEU A 651 -7.36 34.66 -17.53
CA LEU A 651 -6.91 35.17 -16.24
C LEU A 651 -7.48 34.28 -15.13
N ARG A 652 -6.76 33.19 -14.81
CA ARG A 652 -7.00 32.37 -13.63
C ARG A 652 -7.11 33.30 -12.44
N VAL A 653 -8.01 33.08 -11.49
CA VAL A 653 -8.15 33.95 -10.33
C VAL A 653 -7.10 33.64 -9.27
N CYS A 654 -6.71 34.64 -8.49
CA CYS A 654 -5.77 34.47 -7.39
C CYS A 654 -6.40 33.62 -6.29
N ARG A 655 -5.74 32.53 -5.90
CA ARG A 655 -6.21 31.65 -4.81
C ARG A 655 -6.45 32.35 -3.47
N ARG A 656 -5.84 33.53 -3.26
CA ARG A 656 -5.94 34.29 -2.01
C ARG A 656 -7.01 35.38 -2.03
N CYS A 657 -7.11 36.14 -3.11
CA CYS A 657 -7.91 37.37 -3.16
C CYS A 657 -8.83 37.43 -4.37
N GLU A 658 -8.88 36.35 -5.15
CA GLU A 658 -9.80 36.13 -6.27
C GLU A 658 -9.65 37.11 -7.45
N ARG A 659 -8.74 38.10 -7.35
CA ARG A 659 -8.37 38.98 -8.46
C ARG A 659 -7.64 38.23 -9.57
N PRO A 660 -7.69 38.70 -10.83
CA PRO A 660 -6.96 38.14 -11.95
C PRO A 660 -5.50 37.81 -11.62
N SER A 661 -5.11 36.55 -11.80
CA SER A 661 -3.76 36.06 -11.53
C SER A 661 -2.82 36.35 -12.69
N ARG A 662 -1.60 36.76 -12.37
CA ARG A 662 -0.51 36.96 -13.32
C ARG A 662 0.70 36.10 -12.99
N LEU A 663 0.70 35.44 -11.83
CA LEU A 663 1.77 34.62 -11.30
C LEU A 663 1.28 33.21 -10.99
N ARG A 664 2.19 32.23 -11.10
CA ARG A 664 1.95 30.83 -10.75
C ARG A 664 3.07 30.31 -9.86
N CYS A 665 2.74 29.39 -8.96
CA CYS A 665 3.74 28.62 -8.25
C CYS A 665 4.59 27.80 -9.25
N SER A 666 5.91 27.83 -9.11
CA SER A 666 6.83 27.07 -9.97
C SER A 666 6.68 25.55 -9.82
N ALA A 667 6.28 25.06 -8.66
CA ALA A 667 6.16 23.63 -8.37
C ALA A 667 4.79 23.04 -8.73
N CYS A 668 3.69 23.57 -8.17
CA CYS A 668 2.34 23.01 -8.37
C CYS A 668 1.43 23.83 -9.30
N ARG A 669 1.93 24.92 -9.89
CA ARG A 669 1.21 25.81 -10.81
C ARG A 669 -0.04 26.55 -10.25
N MET A 670 -0.24 26.57 -8.93
CA MET A 670 -1.30 27.35 -8.26
C MET A 670 -1.19 28.86 -8.54
N SER A 671 -2.32 29.55 -8.76
CA SER A 671 -2.37 30.89 -9.37
C SER A 671 -2.52 32.06 -8.37
N TYR A 672 -1.77 33.15 -8.57
CA TYR A 672 -1.75 34.35 -7.72
C TYR A 672 -1.74 35.66 -8.53
N CYS A 673 -2.40 36.71 -8.04
CA CYS A 673 -2.37 38.05 -8.67
C CYS A 673 -1.04 38.78 -8.48
N SER A 674 -0.27 38.40 -7.45
CA SER A 674 1.01 39.01 -7.12
C SER A 674 1.88 38.06 -6.30
N THR A 675 3.18 38.32 -6.28
CA THR A 675 4.14 37.65 -5.39
C THR A 675 3.81 37.92 -3.92
N SER A 676 3.19 39.06 -3.61
CA SER A 676 2.65 39.36 -2.27
C SER A 676 1.53 38.38 -1.90
N CYS A 677 0.54 38.16 -2.76
CA CYS A 677 -0.53 37.19 -2.50
C CYS A 677 0.00 35.75 -2.43
N GLN A 678 0.97 35.39 -3.28
CA GLN A 678 1.67 34.11 -3.20
C GLN A 678 2.39 33.96 -1.87
N ARG A 679 3.26 34.90 -1.47
CA ARG A 679 3.99 34.88 -0.19
C ARG A 679 3.05 34.79 1.00
N LYS A 680 1.95 35.55 0.97
CA LYS A 680 0.99 35.52 2.08
C LYS A 680 0.22 34.20 2.16
N ASN A 681 -0.06 33.52 1.03
CA ASN A 681 -0.70 32.19 1.02
C ASN A 681 0.30 31.03 1.11
N TRP A 682 1.59 31.30 0.86
CA TRP A 682 2.68 30.32 0.87
C TRP A 682 2.67 29.50 2.15
N LYS A 683 2.41 30.13 3.29
CA LYS A 683 2.30 29.49 4.60
C LYS A 683 1.32 28.31 4.68
N GLN A 684 0.27 28.29 3.86
CA GLN A 684 -0.69 27.18 3.78
C GLN A 684 -0.40 26.30 2.57
N HIS A 685 -0.12 26.94 1.44
CA HIS A 685 0.06 26.27 0.15
C HIS A 685 1.27 25.34 0.11
N VAL A 686 2.37 25.67 0.79
CA VAL A 686 3.62 24.87 0.78
C VAL A 686 3.42 23.43 1.27
N PHE A 687 2.40 23.16 2.10
CA PHE A 687 2.10 21.83 2.65
C PHE A 687 1.38 20.90 1.67
N VAL A 688 0.75 21.47 0.64
CA VAL A 688 0.07 20.77 -0.47
C VAL A 688 0.79 20.98 -1.81
N CYS A 689 1.98 21.59 -1.77
CA CYS A 689 2.77 21.92 -2.96
C CYS A 689 3.87 20.87 -3.18
N ALA A 690 4.16 20.53 -4.44
CA ALA A 690 5.19 19.56 -4.81
C ALA A 690 6.63 20.12 -4.76
N VAL A 691 6.94 21.02 -3.81
CA VAL A 691 8.26 21.67 -3.73
C VAL A 691 9.28 20.74 -3.07
N ARG A 692 10.51 20.71 -3.59
CA ARG A 692 11.64 20.09 -2.88
C ARG A 692 11.92 20.95 -1.63
N ASN A 693 11.91 20.34 -0.45
CA ASN A 693 11.90 20.96 0.91
C ASN A 693 10.50 21.30 1.46
N ARG A 694 9.69 20.27 1.71
CA ARG A 694 8.43 20.40 2.44
C ARG A 694 8.69 20.93 3.87
N PRO A 695 7.82 21.80 4.42
CA PRO A 695 7.97 22.29 5.79
C PRO A 695 7.89 21.14 6.79
N ASN A 696 8.61 21.26 7.90
CA ASN A 696 8.69 20.22 8.94
C ASN A 696 7.51 20.33 9.94
N ASP A 697 7.45 19.43 10.93
CA ASP A 697 6.36 19.41 11.92
C ASP A 697 6.24 20.73 12.70
N PHE A 698 7.35 21.45 12.91
CA PHE A 698 7.35 22.76 13.54
C PHE A 698 6.73 23.85 12.65
N ASP A 699 6.92 23.77 11.34
CA ASP A 699 6.24 24.66 10.39
C ASP A 699 4.72 24.37 10.37
N ARG A 700 4.32 23.09 10.52
CA ARG A 700 2.91 22.67 10.62
C ARG A 700 2.27 23.19 11.90
N LEU A 701 2.93 23.02 13.04
CA LEU A 701 2.57 23.68 14.31
C LEU A 701 2.48 25.20 14.13
N GLY A 702 3.43 25.77 13.37
CA GLY A 702 3.46 27.18 13.03
C GLY A 702 2.20 27.70 12.34
N ILE A 703 1.49 26.88 11.56
CA ILE A 703 0.18 27.24 10.99
C ILE A 703 -0.90 27.26 12.06
N ILE A 704 -0.95 26.22 12.90
CA ILE A 704 -1.93 26.12 13.99
C ILE A 704 -1.76 27.31 14.94
N LEU A 705 -0.53 27.64 15.30
CA LEU A 705 -0.19 28.83 16.07
C LEU A 705 -0.61 30.13 15.37
N SER A 706 -0.61 30.19 14.04
CA SER A 706 -1.09 31.38 13.32
C SER A 706 -2.62 31.55 13.35
N LYS A 707 -3.36 30.49 13.69
CA LYS A 707 -4.80 30.50 13.92
C LYS A 707 -5.17 30.77 15.39
N LEU A 708 -4.21 30.93 16.31
CA LEU A 708 -4.46 31.18 17.74
C LEU A 708 -5.32 32.41 18.03
N GLY A 709 -5.23 33.45 17.21
CA GLY A 709 -6.09 34.64 17.34
C GLY A 709 -7.58 34.35 17.17
N MET A 710 -7.94 33.16 16.66
CA MET A 710 -9.30 32.67 16.51
C MET A 710 -9.87 32.05 17.81
N LEU A 711 -9.07 31.88 18.86
CA LEU A 711 -9.52 31.35 20.17
C LEU A 711 -10.54 32.25 20.90
N ARG A 712 -10.77 33.48 20.42
CA ARG A 712 -11.80 34.38 20.95
C ARG A 712 -13.21 34.05 20.47
N ASP A 713 -13.33 33.28 19.38
CA ASP A 713 -14.59 32.80 18.84
C ASP A 713 -14.73 31.30 19.12
N GLU A 714 -15.83 30.91 19.74
CA GLU A 714 -16.05 29.54 20.22
C GLU A 714 -16.20 28.53 19.07
N ALA A 715 -16.84 28.93 17.97
CA ALA A 715 -16.97 28.08 16.78
C ALA A 715 -15.60 27.82 16.14
N ALA A 716 -14.78 28.86 15.99
CA ALA A 716 -13.43 28.73 15.47
C ALA A 716 -12.49 27.96 16.42
N ARG A 717 -12.66 28.08 17.74
CA ARG A 717 -11.93 27.29 18.73
C ARG A 717 -12.22 25.80 18.56
N SER A 718 -13.48 25.39 18.46
CA SER A 718 -13.82 23.97 18.23
C SER A 718 -13.24 23.43 16.92
N GLN A 719 -13.31 24.21 15.83
CA GLN A 719 -12.70 23.79 14.56
C GLN A 719 -11.18 23.67 14.64
N LEU A 720 -10.51 24.55 15.39
CA LEU A 720 -9.07 24.48 15.63
C LEU A 720 -8.69 23.20 16.39
N LEU A 721 -9.46 22.82 17.40
CA LEU A 721 -9.25 21.59 18.16
C LEU A 721 -9.45 20.35 17.28
N VAL A 722 -10.49 20.31 16.46
CA VAL A 722 -10.69 19.21 15.49
C VAL A 722 -9.53 19.15 14.49
N ASP A 723 -9.09 20.28 13.94
CA ASP A 723 -7.95 20.35 13.01
C ASP A 723 -6.65 19.87 13.68
N LEU A 724 -6.39 20.26 14.93
CA LEU A 724 -5.19 19.89 15.69
C LEU A 724 -5.15 18.39 15.99
N PHE A 725 -6.24 17.86 16.55
CA PHE A 725 -6.33 16.46 16.97
C PHE A 725 -6.58 15.49 15.79
N SER A 726 -6.77 16.02 14.58
CA SER A 726 -6.72 15.24 13.33
C SER A 726 -5.31 14.75 12.94
N ASP A 727 -4.27 15.19 13.66
CA ASP A 727 -2.86 14.96 13.32
C ASP A 727 -2.08 14.32 14.47
N ASP A 728 -2.20 13.00 14.59
CA ASP A 728 -1.63 12.23 15.70
C ASP A 728 -0.12 12.40 15.87
N HIS A 729 0.60 12.48 14.75
CA HIS A 729 2.05 12.69 14.77
C HIS A 729 2.41 14.03 15.43
N LEU A 730 1.68 15.09 15.08
CA LEU A 730 1.88 16.41 15.67
C LEU A 730 1.49 16.42 17.15
N CYS A 731 0.38 15.79 17.51
CA CYS A 731 -0.05 15.68 18.91
C CYS A 731 1.00 15.01 19.79
N ARG A 732 1.61 13.92 19.31
CA ARG A 732 2.66 13.18 20.03
C ARG A 732 3.99 13.93 20.05
N ALA A 733 4.40 14.50 18.93
CA ALA A 733 5.64 15.27 18.81
C ALA A 733 5.68 16.47 19.76
N PHE A 734 4.53 17.12 19.98
CA PHE A 734 4.42 18.36 20.75
C PHE A 734 3.69 18.21 22.08
N GLY A 735 3.28 17.01 22.48
CA GLY A 735 2.71 16.73 23.81
C GLY A 735 1.22 17.08 23.98
N PHE A 736 0.48 17.36 22.90
CA PHE A 736 -0.97 17.59 22.98
C PHE A 736 -1.76 16.35 23.41
N VAL A 737 -1.19 15.15 23.21
CA VAL A 737 -1.78 13.88 23.67
C VAL A 737 -1.98 13.83 25.21
N ASN A 738 -1.18 14.59 25.96
CA ASN A 738 -1.25 14.67 27.42
C ASN A 738 -2.29 15.68 27.93
N CYS A 739 -2.84 16.52 27.05
CA CYS A 739 -3.78 17.57 27.45
C CYS A 739 -5.15 16.95 27.73
N PHE A 740 -5.75 17.31 28.87
CA PHE A 740 -7.04 16.76 29.27
C PHE A 740 -8.23 17.70 29.03
N ASP A 741 -8.00 18.99 28.88
CA ASP A 741 -8.99 19.99 28.47
C ASP A 741 -8.41 20.98 27.44
N ASP A 742 -9.26 21.86 26.93
CA ASP A 742 -8.88 22.84 25.92
C ASP A 742 -8.06 24.01 26.49
N GLU A 743 -8.09 24.23 27.81
CA GLU A 743 -7.24 25.20 28.50
C GLU A 743 -5.77 24.73 28.53
N GLU A 744 -5.52 23.45 28.81
CA GLU A 744 -4.19 22.85 28.71
C GLU A 744 -3.64 22.92 27.28
N VAL A 745 -4.49 22.68 26.28
CA VAL A 745 -4.13 22.85 24.86
C VAL A 745 -3.76 24.30 24.57
N ALA A 746 -4.54 25.27 25.08
CA ALA A 746 -4.24 26.69 24.93
C ALA A 746 -2.93 27.09 25.62
N ASN A 747 -2.67 26.57 26.82
CA ASN A 747 -1.43 26.80 27.55
C ASN A 747 -0.21 26.23 26.82
N LEU A 748 -0.32 25.03 26.24
CA LEU A 748 0.76 24.45 25.47
C LEU A 748 1.01 25.21 24.15
N LEU A 749 -0.05 25.64 23.46
CA LEU A 749 0.08 26.52 22.30
C LEU A 749 0.68 27.89 22.68
N CYS A 750 0.36 28.42 23.86
CA CYS A 750 0.97 29.63 24.43
C CYS A 750 2.49 29.47 24.56
N ILE A 751 2.97 28.37 25.14
CA ILE A 751 4.39 28.05 25.24
C ILE A 751 5.05 28.00 23.86
N TYR A 752 4.47 27.28 22.91
CA TYR A 752 5.04 27.17 21.56
C TYR A 752 5.01 28.49 20.78
N SER A 753 4.01 29.34 21.02
CA SER A 753 3.96 30.69 20.45
C SER A 753 5.16 31.54 20.90
N HIS A 754 5.50 31.49 22.20
CA HIS A 754 6.66 32.18 22.76
C HIS A 754 7.98 31.63 22.21
N LEU A 755 8.13 30.31 22.18
CA LEU A 755 9.33 29.67 21.63
C LEU A 755 9.52 30.02 20.15
N LYS A 756 8.45 30.05 19.37
CA LYS A 756 8.49 30.49 17.96
C LYS A 756 8.90 31.96 17.82
N HIS A 757 8.43 32.82 18.72
CA HIS A 757 8.81 34.23 18.73
C HIS A 757 10.30 34.42 19.05
N ILE A 758 10.82 33.69 20.04
CA ILE A 758 12.20 33.81 20.52
C ILE A 758 13.19 33.16 19.54
N PHE A 759 12.94 31.91 19.12
CA PHE A 759 13.91 31.07 18.43
C PHE A 759 13.73 30.99 16.89
N GLN A 760 12.62 31.49 16.35
CA GLN A 760 12.28 31.44 14.92
C GLN A 760 12.43 30.01 14.33
N CYS A 761 12.88 29.87 13.07
CA CYS A 761 12.99 28.59 12.36
C CYS A 761 14.30 27.82 12.64
N LYS A 762 15.19 28.29 13.52
CA LYS A 762 16.57 27.77 13.62
C LYS A 762 16.77 26.63 14.64
N PHE A 763 15.78 26.34 15.48
CA PHE A 763 15.98 25.57 16.71
C PHE A 763 15.43 24.13 16.69
N ASN A 764 14.45 23.82 15.82
CA ASN A 764 13.54 22.69 16.08
C ASN A 764 13.84 21.37 15.36
N ARG A 765 14.79 21.32 14.43
CA ARG A 765 15.12 20.06 13.73
C ARG A 765 15.98 19.10 14.57
N ILE A 766 16.74 19.63 15.54
CA ILE A 766 17.75 18.87 16.28
C ILE A 766 17.15 18.30 17.59
N GLU A 767 16.36 19.07 18.32
CA GLU A 767 15.83 18.64 19.63
C GLU A 767 14.63 17.67 19.51
N ILE A 768 13.77 17.82 18.49
CA ILE A 768 12.67 16.87 18.21
C ILE A 768 13.24 15.49 17.82
N GLY A 769 14.25 15.46 16.95
CA GLY A 769 14.91 14.22 16.52
C GLY A 769 15.78 13.55 17.60
N ARG A 770 16.06 14.23 18.71
CA ARG A 770 16.83 13.71 19.86
C ARG A 770 15.96 13.38 21.08
N GLY A 771 14.65 13.66 21.05
CA GLY A 771 13.74 13.41 22.18
C GLY A 771 13.90 14.39 23.35
N ASN A 772 14.56 15.52 23.16
CA ASN A 772 14.95 16.45 24.24
C ASN A 772 14.04 17.69 24.35
N LEU A 773 12.96 17.75 23.56
CA LEU A 773 12.11 18.93 23.47
C LEU A 773 11.53 19.35 24.84
N GLY A 774 11.01 18.43 25.63
CA GLY A 774 10.45 18.71 26.95
C GLY A 774 11.46 19.27 27.95
N SER A 775 12.64 18.66 28.04
CA SER A 775 13.74 19.14 28.90
C SER A 775 14.21 20.54 28.51
N PHE A 776 14.22 20.85 27.21
CA PHE A 776 14.53 22.17 26.72
C PHE A 776 13.47 23.21 27.12
N ILE A 777 12.19 22.91 26.88
CA ILE A 777 11.09 23.82 27.24
C ILE A 777 11.11 24.07 28.75
N GLU A 778 11.39 23.03 29.54
CA GLU A 778 11.52 23.13 31.00
C GLU A 778 12.69 24.01 31.43
N ALA A 779 13.87 23.86 30.83
CA ALA A 779 15.02 24.72 31.09
C ALA A 779 14.74 26.19 30.72
N TRP A 780 14.10 26.43 29.58
CA TRP A 780 13.66 27.75 29.15
C TRP A 780 12.62 28.35 30.11
N ALA A 781 11.60 27.57 30.49
CA ALA A 781 10.54 27.99 31.40
C ALA A 781 11.11 28.36 32.78
N ARG A 782 12.06 27.57 33.31
CA ARG A 782 12.78 27.88 34.57
C ARG A 782 13.62 29.15 34.46
N PHE A 783 14.31 29.35 33.33
CA PHE A 783 15.10 30.56 33.09
C PHE A 783 14.22 31.82 33.04
N GLN A 784 13.08 31.77 32.34
CA GLN A 784 12.13 32.87 32.29
C GLN A 784 11.52 33.15 33.66
N HIS A 785 11.11 32.11 34.38
CA HIS A 785 10.59 32.22 35.74
C HIS A 785 11.62 32.81 36.74
N ALA A 786 12.92 32.60 36.51
CA ALA A 786 13.99 33.17 37.34
C ALA A 786 14.35 34.62 36.95
N SER A 787 14.08 35.04 35.71
CA SER A 787 14.46 36.35 35.17
C SER A 787 13.38 37.41 35.36
N ASP A 788 12.10 37.02 35.32
CA ASP A 788 10.96 37.91 35.59
C ASP A 788 10.64 37.91 37.10
N GLY A 789 11.44 38.66 37.89
CA GLY A 789 11.10 38.92 39.28
C GLY A 789 9.77 39.68 39.40
N ASP A 790 8.72 39.01 39.88
CA ASP A 790 7.40 39.51 40.34
C ASP A 790 6.65 40.55 39.47
N ALA A 791 7.13 40.88 38.27
CA ALA A 791 6.66 42.03 37.48
C ALA A 791 6.07 41.68 36.10
N SER A 792 5.71 40.42 35.84
CA SER A 792 4.88 40.05 34.68
C SER A 792 3.93 38.90 35.03
N SER A 793 2.75 39.22 35.54
CA SER A 793 1.68 38.27 35.86
C SER A 793 0.94 37.71 34.63
N ASP A 794 1.43 37.93 33.42
CA ASP A 794 0.62 37.75 32.20
C ASP A 794 0.71 36.36 31.55
N TYR A 795 1.51 35.43 32.07
CA TYR A 795 1.72 34.12 31.45
C TYR A 795 1.47 32.93 32.39
N GLN A 796 0.19 32.64 32.66
CA GLN A 796 -0.23 31.43 33.39
C GLN A 796 0.30 30.11 32.77
N CYS A 797 0.65 30.12 31.47
CA CYS A 797 1.14 28.94 30.76
C CYS A 797 2.54 28.47 31.22
N ILE A 798 3.41 29.34 31.75
CA ILE A 798 4.77 28.94 32.21
C ILE A 798 4.73 28.20 33.56
N PRO A 799 4.10 28.74 34.63
CA PRO A 799 3.93 28.00 35.88
C PRO A 799 3.16 26.69 35.69
N TRP A 800 2.12 26.70 34.84
CA TRP A 800 1.39 25.48 34.46
C TRP A 800 2.31 24.42 33.86
N TYR A 801 3.14 24.78 32.88
CA TYR A 801 4.03 23.82 32.22
C TYR A 801 5.03 23.20 33.20
N LEU A 802 5.63 23.99 34.09
CA LEU A 802 6.56 23.50 35.11
C LEU A 802 5.88 22.55 36.11
N ALA A 803 4.67 22.89 36.56
CA ALA A 803 3.89 22.03 37.44
C ALA A 803 3.51 20.70 36.77
N ARG A 804 3.08 20.73 35.50
CA ARG A 804 2.74 19.53 34.73
C ARG A 804 3.96 18.67 34.43
N ARG A 805 5.11 19.29 34.12
CA ARG A 805 6.40 18.57 33.95
C ARG A 805 6.80 17.81 35.21
N ALA A 806 6.61 18.39 36.40
CA ALA A 806 6.88 17.70 37.66
C ALA A 806 5.97 16.47 37.90
N LEU A 807 4.80 16.44 37.26
CA LEU A 807 3.82 15.35 37.33
C LEU A 807 3.95 14.34 36.16
N GLY A 808 5.01 14.40 35.35
CA GLY A 808 5.26 13.45 34.26
C GLY A 808 4.65 13.84 32.91
N PHE A 809 4.49 15.13 32.61
CA PHE A 809 4.03 15.61 31.30
C PHE A 809 5.14 15.49 30.24
N ASP A 810 5.24 14.37 29.51
CA ASP A 810 6.35 14.12 28.57
C ASP A 810 6.17 14.76 27.18
N VAL A 811 7.26 15.30 26.63
CA VAL A 811 7.31 15.93 25.30
C VAL A 811 8.64 15.60 24.61
N PRO A 812 8.65 14.92 23.45
CA PRO A 812 7.51 14.27 22.80
C PRO A 812 6.97 13.09 23.62
N ASN A 813 5.70 12.74 23.46
CA ASN A 813 5.11 11.52 24.02
C ASN A 813 4.59 10.62 22.88
N TRP A 814 5.47 9.76 22.36
CA TRP A 814 5.16 8.89 21.22
C TRP A 814 4.27 7.70 21.58
N GLU A 815 4.36 7.21 22.82
CA GLU A 815 3.59 6.07 23.33
C GLU A 815 2.30 6.52 24.06
N GLY A 816 2.07 7.83 24.15
CA GLY A 816 0.93 8.41 24.87
C GLY A 816 -0.42 8.09 24.24
N GLN A 817 -1.40 7.89 25.11
CA GLN A 817 -2.82 7.84 24.79
C GLN A 817 -3.48 9.19 25.11
N TYR A 818 -4.56 9.53 24.41
CA TYR A 818 -5.24 10.81 24.55
C TYR A 818 -5.96 10.92 25.90
N VAL A 819 -5.36 11.68 26.83
CA VAL A 819 -5.84 11.80 28.21
C VAL A 819 -7.28 12.31 28.27
N TYR A 820 -7.65 13.28 27.45
CA TYR A 820 -9.01 13.83 27.43
C TYR A 820 -10.08 12.78 27.05
N GLN A 821 -9.73 11.77 26.24
CA GLN A 821 -10.64 10.67 25.89
C GLN A 821 -10.77 9.67 27.04
N ILE A 822 -9.65 9.29 27.66
CA ILE A 822 -9.60 8.40 28.83
C ILE A 822 -10.44 8.97 29.98
N LEU A 823 -10.33 10.29 30.23
CA LEU A 823 -11.15 10.94 31.26
C LEU A 823 -12.64 10.95 30.89
N GLY A 824 -12.98 11.12 29.61
CA GLY A 824 -14.36 10.99 29.14
C GLY A 824 -14.96 9.62 29.45
N MET A 825 -14.19 8.55 29.21
CA MET A 825 -14.59 7.18 29.56
C MET A 825 -14.76 7.00 31.07
N ARG A 826 -13.76 7.39 31.87
CA ARG A 826 -13.83 7.28 33.33
C ARG A 826 -15.00 8.06 33.94
N ASN A 827 -15.30 9.23 33.38
CA ASN A 827 -16.46 10.02 33.80
C ASN A 827 -17.78 9.30 33.48
N ALA A 828 -17.88 8.64 32.33
CA ALA A 828 -19.04 7.82 31.99
C ALA A 828 -19.20 6.63 32.96
N GLU A 829 -18.11 5.89 33.20
CA GLU A 829 -18.07 4.78 34.16
C GLU A 829 -18.50 5.21 35.56
N CYS A 830 -17.94 6.31 36.07
CA CYS A 830 -18.28 6.86 37.38
C CYS A 830 -19.75 7.31 37.44
N THR A 831 -20.25 7.96 36.39
CA THR A 831 -21.63 8.46 36.36
C THR A 831 -22.65 7.33 36.41
N PHE A 832 -22.39 6.23 35.71
CA PHE A 832 -23.27 5.06 35.70
C PHE A 832 -22.92 4.00 36.74
N SER A 833 -21.93 4.26 37.60
CA SER A 833 -21.45 3.30 38.61
C SER A 833 -21.07 1.95 38.02
N LEU A 834 -20.46 1.95 36.83
CA LEU A 834 -19.95 0.75 36.18
C LEU A 834 -18.70 0.25 36.92
N ARG A 835 -18.57 -1.07 37.07
CA ARG A 835 -17.33 -1.65 37.61
C ARG A 835 -16.16 -1.37 36.65
N PRO A 836 -14.94 -1.13 37.16
CA PRO A 836 -13.75 -1.00 36.32
C PRO A 836 -13.59 -2.24 35.44
N ALA A 837 -13.12 -2.07 34.20
CA ALA A 837 -12.90 -3.16 33.24
C ALA A 837 -11.98 -4.29 33.76
N ASP A 838 -11.20 -4.02 34.83
CA ASP A 838 -10.29 -4.96 35.47
C ASP A 838 -10.97 -5.91 36.49
N GLU A 839 -12.25 -5.70 36.81
CA GLU A 839 -13.07 -6.59 37.63
C GLU A 839 -14.16 -7.27 36.78
N ASP A 840 -14.42 -8.55 37.02
CA ASP A 840 -15.33 -9.45 36.29
C ASP A 840 -16.57 -8.69 35.72
N PRO A 841 -16.52 -8.28 34.44
CA PRO A 841 -17.37 -7.20 33.98
C PRO A 841 -18.74 -7.76 33.60
N THR A 842 -19.79 -7.19 34.17
CA THR A 842 -21.17 -7.59 33.84
C THR A 842 -21.43 -7.34 32.35
N PRO A 843 -21.90 -8.35 31.58
CA PRO A 843 -22.21 -8.21 30.16
C PRO A 843 -23.16 -7.04 29.90
N LEU A 844 -22.75 -6.03 29.13
CA LEU A 844 -23.62 -4.95 28.68
C LEU A 844 -24.48 -5.45 27.52
N SER A 845 -25.76 -5.12 27.52
CA SER A 845 -26.62 -5.33 26.34
C SER A 845 -26.16 -4.47 25.14
N PRO A 846 -26.58 -4.81 23.91
CA PRO A 846 -26.27 -3.98 22.73
C PRO A 846 -26.75 -2.53 22.85
N ALA A 847 -27.90 -2.30 23.48
CA ALA A 847 -28.41 -0.94 23.72
C ALA A 847 -27.61 -0.20 24.80
N GLU A 848 -27.25 -0.86 25.90
CA GLU A 848 -26.39 -0.26 26.92
C GLU A 848 -25.02 0.11 26.35
N SER A 849 -24.45 -0.74 25.49
CA SER A 849 -23.20 -0.45 24.78
C SER A 849 -23.32 0.76 23.86
N THR A 850 -24.44 0.88 23.13
CA THR A 850 -24.70 2.02 22.23
C THR A 850 -24.89 3.32 23.01
N VAL A 851 -25.62 3.28 24.12
CA VAL A 851 -25.80 4.43 25.01
C VAL A 851 -24.50 4.80 25.72
N LEU A 852 -23.71 3.83 26.15
CA LEU A 852 -22.41 4.08 26.75
C LEU A 852 -21.46 4.76 25.75
N SER A 853 -21.45 4.35 24.49
CA SER A 853 -20.68 5.02 23.43
C SER A 853 -21.00 6.51 23.35
N LEU A 854 -22.28 6.88 23.36
CA LEU A 854 -22.70 8.28 23.41
C LEU A 854 -22.11 9.01 24.63
N TYR A 855 -22.25 8.45 25.84
CA TYR A 855 -21.78 9.15 27.03
C TYR A 855 -20.27 9.24 27.15
N THR A 856 -19.50 8.24 26.68
CA THR A 856 -18.04 8.35 26.57
C THR A 856 -17.61 9.47 25.61
N HIS A 857 -18.45 9.78 24.61
CA HIS A 857 -18.26 10.92 23.72
C HIS A 857 -18.63 12.24 24.43
N LEU A 858 -19.82 12.33 25.04
CA LEU A 858 -20.36 13.54 25.66
C LEU A 858 -19.55 14.03 26.87
N PHE A 859 -18.96 13.11 27.65
CA PHE A 859 -18.19 13.45 28.86
C PHE A 859 -16.75 13.91 28.59
N ARG A 860 -16.32 13.96 27.33
CA ARG A 860 -15.05 14.60 26.96
C ARG A 860 -15.13 16.10 27.21
N ARG A 861 -14.00 16.74 27.52
CA ARG A 861 -13.95 18.20 27.79
C ARG A 861 -14.02 19.05 26.53
N PHE A 862 -13.62 18.51 25.39
CA PHE A 862 -13.73 19.10 24.06
C PHE A 862 -13.84 17.98 23.02
N ASN A 863 -14.21 18.31 21.77
CA ASN A 863 -14.54 17.32 20.74
C ASN A 863 -15.52 16.26 21.28
N ASN A 864 -16.56 16.75 21.97
CA ASN A 864 -17.48 15.98 22.81
C ASN A 864 -18.90 15.89 22.23
N VAL A 865 -19.15 16.47 21.06
CA VAL A 865 -20.48 16.53 20.45
C VAL A 865 -20.51 15.70 19.17
N PRO A 866 -21.40 14.71 19.05
CA PRO A 866 -21.54 13.89 17.86
C PRO A 866 -21.74 14.69 16.56
N ASP A 867 -21.10 14.23 15.49
CA ASP A 867 -21.19 14.83 14.16
C ASP A 867 -21.37 13.77 13.08
N VAL A 868 -21.43 14.19 11.80
CA VAL A 868 -21.72 13.32 10.65
C VAL A 868 -20.74 12.12 10.52
N TYR A 869 -19.60 12.16 11.21
CA TYR A 869 -18.62 11.07 11.21
C TYR A 869 -18.87 10.02 12.29
N SER A 870 -19.84 10.22 13.18
CA SER A 870 -20.16 9.29 14.26
C SER A 870 -21.56 8.71 14.12
N SER A 871 -21.74 7.47 14.59
CA SER A 871 -23.01 6.75 14.52
C SER A 871 -24.06 7.39 15.45
N GLU A 872 -23.63 8.00 16.55
CA GLU A 872 -24.48 8.70 17.51
C GLU A 872 -25.21 9.88 16.89
N TRP A 873 -24.63 10.49 15.84
CA TRP A 873 -25.26 11.62 15.16
C TRP A 873 -26.65 11.27 14.62
N ILE A 874 -26.80 10.04 14.11
CA ILE A 874 -28.07 9.51 13.64
C ILE A 874 -28.85 8.85 14.77
N ASN A 875 -28.21 8.01 15.58
CA ASN A 875 -28.90 7.17 16.57
C ASN A 875 -29.58 7.96 17.70
N PHE A 876 -29.04 9.13 18.05
CA PHE A 876 -29.50 9.97 19.15
C PHE A 876 -30.04 11.33 18.70
N GLY A 877 -30.38 11.46 17.41
CA GLY A 877 -31.11 12.63 16.91
C GLY A 877 -30.31 13.92 16.75
N PHE A 878 -28.98 13.91 16.92
CA PHE A 878 -28.16 15.11 16.62
C PHE A 878 -28.25 15.54 15.15
N CYS A 879 -28.61 14.63 14.25
CA CYS A 879 -28.91 14.93 12.84
C CYS A 879 -30.08 15.89 12.65
N PHE A 880 -31.00 16.00 13.61
CA PHE A 880 -32.10 16.95 13.57
C PHE A 880 -31.68 18.40 13.85
N CYS A 881 -30.49 18.60 14.43
CA CYS A 881 -29.96 19.92 14.77
C CYS A 881 -29.41 20.62 13.52
N ARG A 882 -29.65 21.92 13.41
CA ARG A 882 -29.29 22.75 12.24
C ARG A 882 -27.95 23.45 12.39
N ASP A 883 -27.57 23.73 13.62
CA ASP A 883 -26.38 24.48 13.97
C ASP A 883 -25.66 23.83 15.16
N LYS A 884 -24.58 24.48 15.60
CA LYS A 884 -23.80 23.99 16.73
C LYS A 884 -24.56 24.18 18.05
N ASP A 885 -25.18 25.33 18.26
CA ASP A 885 -25.88 25.66 19.51
C ASP A 885 -27.01 24.67 19.83
N GLN A 886 -27.75 24.24 18.81
CA GLN A 886 -28.76 23.18 18.94
C GLN A 886 -28.16 21.83 19.33
N ARG A 887 -27.01 21.46 18.76
CA ARG A 887 -26.31 20.21 19.10
C ARG A 887 -25.73 20.27 20.52
N ASP A 888 -25.16 21.39 20.91
CA ASP A 888 -24.62 21.62 22.26
C ASP A 888 -25.76 21.57 23.29
N SER A 889 -26.92 22.17 22.97
CA SER A 889 -28.13 22.10 23.81
C SER A 889 -28.66 20.66 23.96
N LEU A 890 -28.71 19.89 22.85
CA LEU A 890 -29.11 18.49 22.89
C LEU A 890 -28.13 17.62 23.69
N ALA A 891 -26.81 17.84 23.50
CA ALA A 891 -25.77 17.18 24.29
C ALA A 891 -25.94 17.44 25.80
N ASN A 892 -26.22 18.69 26.17
CA ASN A 892 -26.46 19.06 27.56
C ASN A 892 -27.67 18.35 28.16
N MET A 893 -28.78 18.19 27.43
CA MET A 893 -29.95 17.44 27.91
C MET A 893 -29.63 15.97 28.19
N TYR A 894 -28.84 15.32 27.33
CA TYR A 894 -28.36 13.95 27.60
C TYR A 894 -27.47 13.93 28.86
N ILE A 895 -26.55 14.88 29.01
CA ILE A 895 -25.70 14.98 30.21
C ILE A 895 -26.54 15.21 31.48
N GLU A 896 -27.58 16.04 31.41
CA GLU A 896 -28.52 16.25 32.52
C GLU A 896 -29.29 14.99 32.89
N LEU A 897 -29.70 14.20 31.89
CA LEU A 897 -30.37 12.91 32.10
C LEU A 897 -29.48 11.90 32.83
N ALA A 898 -28.19 11.86 32.51
CA ALA A 898 -27.23 11.04 33.25
C ALA A 898 -27.03 11.57 34.68
N LYS A 899 -26.94 12.90 34.85
CA LYS A 899 -26.76 13.54 36.17
C LYS A 899 -27.99 13.46 37.07
N SER A 900 -29.18 13.18 36.54
CA SER A 900 -30.40 12.98 37.34
C SER A 900 -30.43 11.64 38.09
N GLY A 901 -29.34 10.88 38.08
CA GLY A 901 -29.22 9.56 38.73
C GLY A 901 -29.94 8.45 37.98
N THR A 902 -30.21 8.63 36.69
CA THR A 902 -30.84 7.60 35.84
C THR A 902 -29.79 6.56 35.47
N SER A 903 -30.10 5.28 35.64
CA SER A 903 -29.17 4.20 35.32
C SER A 903 -28.96 4.03 33.81
N LEU A 904 -27.82 3.44 33.41
CA LEU A 904 -27.53 3.16 32.01
C LEU A 904 -28.62 2.30 31.35
N GLY A 905 -29.09 1.27 32.06
CA GLY A 905 -30.13 0.35 31.59
C GLY A 905 -31.49 1.04 31.38
N GLU A 906 -31.90 1.96 32.26
CA GLU A 906 -33.12 2.76 32.07
C GLU A 906 -33.05 3.65 30.82
N ILE A 907 -31.90 4.27 30.58
CA ILE A 907 -31.69 5.12 29.38
C ILE A 907 -31.66 4.25 28.13
N ALA A 908 -30.99 3.09 28.17
CA ALA A 908 -30.95 2.13 27.08
C ALA A 908 -32.33 1.60 26.71
N GLN A 909 -33.12 1.20 27.70
CA GLN A 909 -34.51 0.76 27.50
C GLN A 909 -35.37 1.89 26.91
N ALA A 910 -35.23 3.12 27.41
CA ALA A 910 -35.96 4.26 26.88
C ALA A 910 -35.56 4.61 25.43
N TRP A 911 -34.28 4.43 25.09
CA TRP A 911 -33.79 4.61 23.71
C TRP A 911 -34.37 3.54 22.77
N GLU A 912 -34.32 2.25 23.14
CA GLU A 912 -34.88 1.15 22.33
C GLU A 912 -36.38 1.32 22.09
N THR A 913 -37.11 1.75 23.12
CA THR A 913 -38.57 1.93 23.07
C THR A 913 -38.99 3.31 22.53
N SER A 914 -38.04 4.14 22.08
CA SER A 914 -38.29 5.51 21.62
C SER A 914 -39.06 6.38 22.62
N SER A 915 -38.82 6.17 23.93
CA SER A 915 -39.48 6.86 25.05
C SER A 915 -38.55 7.80 25.85
N LEU A 916 -37.38 8.14 25.30
CA LEU A 916 -36.42 9.07 25.92
C LEU A 916 -37.01 10.42 26.31
N SER A 917 -37.91 11.00 25.50
CA SER A 917 -38.58 12.26 25.82
C SER A 917 -39.43 12.15 27.10
N HIS A 918 -40.18 11.05 27.25
CA HIS A 918 -40.97 10.79 28.45
C HIS A 918 -40.08 10.58 29.68
N LEU A 919 -38.96 9.86 29.53
CA LEU A 919 -37.98 9.69 30.59
C LEU A 919 -37.37 11.03 31.02
N MET A 920 -36.97 11.88 30.07
CA MET A 920 -36.42 13.21 30.34
C MET A 920 -37.43 14.12 31.06
N GLN A 921 -38.68 14.14 30.60
CA GLN A 921 -39.77 14.87 31.28
C GLN A 921 -40.00 14.35 32.71
N GLY A 922 -39.98 13.03 32.90
CA GLY A 922 -40.11 12.40 34.21
C GLY A 922 -38.96 12.73 35.17
N LYS A 923 -37.79 13.12 34.65
CA LYS A 923 -36.63 13.61 35.41
C LYS A 923 -36.56 15.14 35.52
N GLY A 924 -37.56 15.85 35.01
CA GLY A 924 -37.68 17.31 35.12
C GLY A 924 -36.84 18.11 34.12
N ILE A 925 -36.41 17.50 33.02
CA ILE A 925 -35.64 18.18 31.95
C ILE A 925 -36.62 18.89 31.02
N ASP A 926 -36.39 20.18 30.75
CA ASP A 926 -37.24 20.99 29.87
C ASP A 926 -37.01 20.66 28.39
N LEU A 927 -38.08 20.20 27.72
CA LEU A 927 -38.07 19.85 26.31
C LEU A 927 -38.64 20.95 25.40
N ALA A 928 -39.05 22.11 25.94
CA ALA A 928 -39.65 23.17 25.14
C ALA A 928 -38.74 23.62 23.98
N PHE A 929 -37.42 23.64 24.20
CA PHE A 929 -36.43 23.97 23.18
C PHE A 929 -36.41 22.93 22.04
N THR A 930 -36.37 21.63 22.35
CA THR A 930 -36.32 20.58 21.33
C THR A 930 -37.65 20.47 20.59
N GLU A 931 -38.78 20.59 21.29
CA GLU A 931 -40.12 20.62 20.69
C GLU A 931 -40.29 21.81 19.73
N ALA A 932 -39.88 23.03 20.13
CA ALA A 932 -39.97 24.22 19.29
C ALA A 932 -39.10 24.14 18.03
N ASN A 933 -37.98 23.41 18.08
CA ASN A 933 -37.07 23.21 16.95
C ASN A 933 -37.31 21.87 16.22
N GLY A 934 -38.27 21.07 16.67
CA GLY A 934 -38.59 19.74 16.15
C GLY A 934 -37.49 18.69 16.34
N ILE A 935 -36.58 18.86 17.29
CA ILE A 935 -35.45 17.95 17.53
C ILE A 935 -35.96 16.70 18.25
N GLY A 936 -35.79 15.52 17.63
CA GLY A 936 -36.13 14.23 18.23
C GLY A 936 -34.93 13.60 18.95
N PHE A 937 -35.20 12.66 19.86
CA PHE A 937 -34.18 11.90 20.62
C PHE A 937 -33.97 10.49 20.06
N HIS A 938 -34.37 10.26 18.81
CA HIS A 938 -34.43 8.95 18.18
C HIS A 938 -33.80 8.99 16.79
N ARG A 939 -33.62 7.81 16.19
CA ARG A 939 -33.24 7.70 14.79
C ARG A 939 -34.34 8.25 13.88
N PRO A 940 -34.03 8.98 12.79
CA PRO A 940 -35.03 9.39 11.81
C PRO A 940 -35.83 8.21 11.26
N ASP A 941 -37.14 8.40 11.09
CA ASP A 941 -38.02 7.41 10.48
C ASP A 941 -37.61 7.14 9.03
N VAL A 942 -38.00 5.99 8.49
CA VAL A 942 -37.62 5.55 7.13
C VAL A 942 -37.93 6.61 6.07
N ASP A 943 -39.00 7.38 6.23
CA ASP A 943 -39.40 8.43 5.30
C ASP A 943 -38.54 9.71 5.37
N GLU A 944 -37.98 10.02 6.55
CA GLU A 944 -37.08 11.16 6.75
C GLU A 944 -35.61 10.78 6.58
N PHE A 945 -35.25 9.51 6.77
CA PHE A 945 -33.87 9.02 6.80
C PHE A 945 -33.09 9.33 5.52
N GLY A 946 -33.75 9.39 4.36
CA GLY A 946 -33.10 9.57 3.07
C GLY A 946 -32.22 10.83 2.96
N ILE A 947 -32.62 11.97 3.54
CA ILE A 947 -31.79 13.19 3.50
C ILE A 947 -30.58 13.10 4.42
N TYR A 948 -30.73 12.51 5.61
CA TYR A 948 -29.62 12.33 6.54
C TYR A 948 -28.62 11.31 6.02
N ARG A 949 -29.11 10.27 5.33
CA ARG A 949 -28.27 9.34 4.57
C ARG A 949 -27.47 10.07 3.50
N LEU A 950 -28.10 10.92 2.69
CA LEU A 950 -27.39 11.70 1.69
C LEU A 950 -26.31 12.61 2.32
N ILE A 951 -26.63 13.28 3.43
CA ILE A 951 -25.66 14.12 4.15
C ILE A 951 -24.45 13.29 4.57
N ALA A 952 -24.66 12.11 5.16
CA ALA A 952 -23.60 11.20 5.56
C ALA A 952 -22.78 10.73 4.36
N GLU A 953 -23.41 10.16 3.35
CA GLU A 953 -22.73 9.62 2.16
C GLU A 953 -21.87 10.68 1.44
N VAL A 954 -22.42 11.88 1.22
CA VAL A 954 -21.70 12.99 0.60
C VAL A 954 -20.54 13.43 1.49
N THR A 955 -20.78 13.60 2.79
CA THR A 955 -19.76 14.07 3.74
C THR A 955 -18.62 13.06 3.89
N HIS A 956 -18.92 11.77 3.99
CA HIS A 956 -17.93 10.70 4.03
C HIS A 956 -17.11 10.70 2.75
N THR A 957 -17.76 10.75 1.58
CA THR A 957 -17.10 10.74 0.26
C THR A 957 -16.16 11.92 0.06
N VAL A 958 -16.58 13.14 0.41
CA VAL A 958 -15.76 14.36 0.21
C VAL A 958 -14.74 14.61 1.33
N SER A 959 -14.82 13.88 2.45
CA SER A 959 -13.91 14.07 3.59
C SER A 959 -12.47 13.61 3.31
N GLY A 960 -12.29 12.67 2.38
CA GLY A 960 -11.01 12.01 2.15
C GLY A 960 -10.59 11.03 3.26
N ARG A 961 -11.48 10.76 4.25
CA ARG A 961 -11.28 9.74 5.29
C ARG A 961 -11.65 8.36 4.77
N PHE A 962 -11.02 7.31 5.30
CA PHE A 962 -11.42 5.93 4.99
C PHE A 962 -12.76 5.61 5.68
N CYS A 963 -13.67 4.94 4.97
CA CYS A 963 -15.02 4.69 5.44
C CYS A 963 -15.52 3.32 4.97
N ASP A 964 -16.15 2.55 5.85
CA ASP A 964 -16.74 1.26 5.51
C ASP A 964 -17.92 1.36 4.53
N CYS A 965 -18.47 2.56 4.32
CA CYS A 965 -19.40 2.82 3.22
C CYS A 965 -18.79 2.43 1.87
N PHE A 966 -17.48 2.63 1.68
CA PHE A 966 -16.80 2.40 0.40
C PHE A 966 -16.61 0.92 0.03
N ARG A 967 -17.05 0.00 0.88
CA ARG A 967 -17.03 -1.44 0.56
C ARG A 967 -18.34 -1.82 -0.15
N PRO A 968 -18.32 -2.69 -1.17
CA PRO A 968 -19.54 -3.16 -1.83
C PRO A 968 -20.49 -3.83 -0.82
N LYS A 969 -21.66 -3.22 -0.57
CA LYS A 969 -22.70 -3.76 0.32
C LYS A 969 -23.92 -4.17 -0.52
N GLY A 970 -24.27 -5.46 -0.49
CA GLY A 970 -25.20 -6.12 -1.43
C GLY A 970 -26.55 -5.42 -1.68
N ALA A 971 -27.50 -5.44 -0.75
CA ALA A 971 -28.91 -5.18 -1.09
C ALA A 971 -29.29 -3.70 -1.30
N CYS A 972 -28.59 -2.75 -0.67
CA CYS A 972 -29.00 -1.34 -0.60
C CYS A 972 -28.18 -0.39 -1.48
N HIS A 973 -27.08 -0.87 -2.06
CA HIS A 973 -26.29 -0.15 -3.06
C HIS A 973 -26.51 -0.76 -4.46
N PRO A 974 -26.28 0.01 -5.52
CA PRO A 974 -26.01 -0.55 -6.83
C PRO A 974 -24.78 -1.47 -6.77
N LYS A 975 -24.76 -2.53 -7.59
CA LYS A 975 -23.73 -3.60 -7.55
C LYS A 975 -22.29 -3.08 -7.69
N HIS A 976 -22.10 -1.88 -8.21
CA HIS A 976 -20.80 -1.28 -8.54
C HIS A 976 -20.60 0.12 -7.93
N GLU A 977 -21.58 0.58 -7.14
CA GLU A 977 -21.53 1.87 -6.48
C GLU A 977 -21.15 1.66 -5.02
N THR A 978 -20.07 2.32 -4.61
CA THR A 978 -19.51 2.20 -3.26
C THR A 978 -19.75 3.43 -2.38
N HIS A 979 -20.26 4.54 -2.93
CA HIS A 979 -20.36 5.79 -2.17
C HIS A 979 -21.80 6.19 -1.83
N LEU A 980 -22.76 5.83 -2.69
CA LEU A 980 -24.16 6.25 -2.57
C LEU A 980 -25.11 5.05 -2.54
N SER A 981 -26.15 5.13 -1.72
CA SER A 981 -27.27 4.19 -1.76
C SER A 981 -28.11 4.36 -3.03
N ARG A 982 -28.92 3.35 -3.38
CA ARG A 982 -29.84 3.42 -4.53
C ARG A 982 -30.78 4.63 -4.44
N GLU A 983 -31.27 4.92 -3.24
CA GLU A 983 -32.12 6.07 -2.98
C GLU A 983 -31.40 7.38 -3.27
N SER A 984 -30.17 7.54 -2.75
CA SER A 984 -29.40 8.75 -3.00
C SER A 984 -29.05 8.92 -4.48
N GLU A 985 -28.72 7.82 -5.15
CA GLU A 985 -28.40 7.82 -6.57
C GLU A 985 -29.59 8.32 -7.40
N GLY A 986 -30.78 7.74 -7.18
CA GLY A 986 -31.99 8.03 -7.94
C GLY A 986 -32.65 9.36 -7.58
N ASP A 987 -32.78 9.70 -6.30
CA ASP A 987 -33.57 10.84 -5.85
C ASP A 987 -32.82 12.18 -5.96
N TYR A 988 -31.48 12.18 -5.89
CA TYR A 988 -30.69 13.42 -5.82
C TYR A 988 -29.88 13.72 -7.08
N GLY A 989 -30.20 13.05 -8.20
CA GLY A 989 -29.69 13.40 -9.53
C GLY A 989 -28.29 12.87 -9.82
N PHE A 990 -27.79 11.93 -9.02
CA PHE A 990 -26.53 11.21 -9.26
C PHE A 990 -26.70 10.10 -10.30
N HIS A 991 -27.93 9.61 -10.49
CA HIS A 991 -28.21 8.56 -11.45
C HIS A 991 -27.87 9.00 -12.88
N GLY A 992 -27.09 8.18 -13.57
CA GLY A 992 -26.65 8.44 -14.94
C GLY A 992 -25.67 9.60 -15.08
N THR A 993 -24.99 10.01 -14.00
CA THR A 993 -23.94 11.03 -14.04
C THR A 993 -22.60 10.46 -14.49
N ASN A 994 -21.83 11.25 -15.22
CA ASN A 994 -20.42 10.97 -15.48
C ASN A 994 -19.54 11.35 -14.26
N ALA A 995 -18.26 10.95 -14.25
CA ALA A 995 -17.36 11.19 -13.12
C ALA A 995 -17.24 12.68 -12.72
N TRP A 996 -17.22 13.59 -13.70
CA TRP A 996 -17.17 15.04 -13.44
C TRP A 996 -18.49 15.56 -12.86
N GLU A 997 -19.62 15.21 -13.48
CA GLU A 997 -20.96 15.58 -13.01
C GLU A 997 -21.21 15.10 -11.59
N ARG A 998 -20.80 13.85 -11.31
CA ARG A 998 -20.88 13.24 -9.99
C ARG A 998 -20.05 14.00 -8.97
N TRP A 999 -18.79 14.28 -9.28
CA TRP A 999 -17.92 15.06 -8.39
C TRP A 999 -18.44 16.49 -8.18
N GLN A 1000 -19.01 17.10 -9.22
CA GLN A 1000 -19.66 18.40 -9.14
C GLN A 1000 -20.89 18.37 -8.23
N LEU A 1001 -21.73 17.33 -8.30
CA LEU A 1001 -22.87 17.15 -7.41
C LEU A 1001 -22.45 16.88 -5.96
N LEU A 1002 -21.44 16.04 -5.73
CA LEU A 1002 -20.90 15.79 -4.39
C LEU A 1002 -20.44 17.10 -3.73
N ASN A 1003 -19.67 17.91 -4.46
CA ASN A 1003 -19.22 19.22 -3.97
C ASN A 1003 -20.37 20.21 -3.80
N PHE A 1004 -21.34 20.20 -4.72
CA PHE A 1004 -22.51 21.05 -4.62
C PHE A 1004 -23.35 20.72 -3.38
N TYR A 1005 -23.68 19.45 -3.15
CA TYR A 1005 -24.44 19.05 -1.97
C TYR A 1005 -23.67 19.33 -0.68
N ASN A 1006 -22.36 19.03 -0.63
CA ASN A 1006 -21.52 19.40 0.51
C ASN A 1006 -21.53 20.93 0.76
N TYR A 1007 -21.58 21.74 -0.30
CA TYR A 1007 -21.72 23.19 -0.18
C TYR A 1007 -23.13 23.59 0.31
N VAL A 1008 -24.18 22.97 -0.22
CA VAL A 1008 -25.58 23.21 0.18
C VAL A 1008 -25.79 22.92 1.66
N PHE A 1009 -25.26 21.81 2.17
CA PHE A 1009 -25.39 21.40 3.57
C PHE A 1009 -24.76 22.40 4.56
N ARG A 1010 -23.83 23.24 4.10
CA ARG A 1010 -23.16 24.26 4.92
C ARG A 1010 -23.79 25.65 4.79
N ARG A 1011 -24.90 25.80 4.06
CA ARG A 1011 -25.57 27.09 3.90
C ARG A 1011 -26.41 27.39 5.15
N PRO A 1012 -26.39 28.63 5.69
CA PRO A 1012 -27.17 28.99 6.88
C PRO A 1012 -28.69 28.79 6.74
N GLY A 1013 -29.23 28.75 5.52
CA GLY A 1013 -30.65 28.51 5.26
C GLY A 1013 -31.03 27.05 5.01
N PHE A 1014 -30.06 26.12 5.05
CA PHE A 1014 -30.31 24.72 4.76
C PHE A 1014 -31.10 24.03 5.90
N ASP A 1015 -32.16 23.34 5.51
CA ASP A 1015 -33.01 22.51 6.37
C ASP A 1015 -33.23 21.15 5.70
N ALA A 1016 -32.70 20.10 6.33
CA ALA A 1016 -32.76 18.74 5.81
C ALA A 1016 -34.21 18.27 5.60
N ARG A 1017 -35.12 18.56 6.55
CA ARG A 1017 -36.52 18.13 6.45
C ARG A 1017 -37.28 18.91 5.38
N ARG A 1018 -36.99 20.19 5.19
CA ARG A 1018 -37.55 20.95 4.06
C ARG A 1018 -37.09 20.39 2.72
N MET A 1019 -35.81 20.03 2.59
CA MET A 1019 -35.29 19.39 1.37
C MET A 1019 -35.95 18.04 1.12
N GLN A 1020 -36.10 17.22 2.16
CA GLN A 1020 -36.78 15.93 2.08
C GLN A 1020 -38.25 16.10 1.67
N ARG A 1021 -38.99 17.02 2.30
CA ARG A 1021 -40.38 17.34 1.90
C ARG A 1021 -40.46 17.83 0.47
N ALA A 1022 -39.54 18.70 0.04
CA ALA A 1022 -39.47 19.20 -1.33
C ALA A 1022 -39.21 18.06 -2.34
N LYS A 1023 -38.36 17.08 -1.97
CA LYS A 1023 -38.14 15.88 -2.77
C LYS A 1023 -39.38 15.00 -2.87
N ARG A 1024 -40.14 14.88 -1.78
CA ARG A 1024 -41.36 14.04 -1.70
C ARG A 1024 -42.60 14.71 -2.27
N HIS A 1025 -42.63 16.04 -2.35
CA HIS A 1025 -43.74 16.80 -2.91
C HIS A 1025 -44.15 16.26 -4.30
N PRO A 1026 -45.44 16.11 -4.65
CA PRO A 1026 -45.85 15.49 -5.93
C PRO A 1026 -45.30 16.20 -7.18
N GLY A 1027 -45.16 17.53 -7.10
CA GLY A 1027 -44.55 18.34 -8.15
C GLY A 1027 -43.04 18.07 -8.28
N GLY A 1028 -42.60 17.65 -9.47
CA GLY A 1028 -41.19 17.37 -9.81
C GLY A 1028 -40.23 18.56 -9.63
N GLU A 1029 -40.75 19.77 -9.51
CA GLU A 1029 -39.98 21.02 -9.42
C GLU A 1029 -39.74 21.52 -8.00
N ALA A 1030 -40.37 20.91 -6.99
CA ALA A 1030 -40.28 21.40 -5.61
C ALA A 1030 -38.86 21.32 -5.03
N LEU A 1031 -38.14 20.20 -5.26
CA LEU A 1031 -36.72 20.08 -4.85
C LEU A 1031 -35.85 21.12 -5.56
N GLU A 1032 -36.11 21.35 -6.85
CA GLU A 1032 -35.39 22.33 -7.65
C GLU A 1032 -35.61 23.74 -7.11
N GLY A 1033 -36.85 24.14 -6.84
CA GLY A 1033 -37.18 25.42 -6.22
C GLY A 1033 -36.57 25.60 -4.83
N TYR A 1034 -36.51 24.52 -4.04
CA TYR A 1034 -35.83 24.56 -2.74
C TYR A 1034 -34.31 24.79 -2.89
N LEU A 1035 -33.64 24.07 -3.79
CA LEU A 1035 -32.20 24.25 -4.04
C LEU A 1035 -31.89 25.65 -4.60
N ASP A 1036 -32.73 26.19 -5.48
CA ASP A 1036 -32.60 27.56 -6.02
C ASP A 1036 -32.77 28.62 -4.92
N SER A 1037 -33.62 28.37 -3.91
CA SER A 1037 -33.77 29.27 -2.76
C SER A 1037 -32.49 29.38 -1.91
N LEU A 1038 -31.66 28.32 -1.88
CA LEU A 1038 -30.39 28.29 -1.15
C LEU A 1038 -29.22 28.80 -1.99
N VAL A 1039 -29.26 28.48 -3.28
CA VAL A 1039 -28.23 28.82 -4.27
C VAL A 1039 -28.93 29.25 -5.54
N SER A 1040 -29.13 30.56 -5.71
CA SER A 1040 -29.79 31.11 -6.89
C SER A 1040 -29.11 30.69 -8.20
N ASP A 1041 -29.92 30.34 -9.20
CA ASP A 1041 -29.47 29.86 -10.51
C ASP A 1041 -28.47 28.70 -10.40
N PHE A 1042 -28.67 27.75 -9.46
CA PHE A 1042 -27.66 26.71 -9.21
C PHE A 1042 -27.41 25.86 -10.45
N ARG A 1043 -28.43 25.60 -11.28
CA ARG A 1043 -28.26 24.88 -12.55
C ARG A 1043 -27.23 25.54 -13.44
N ARG A 1044 -27.26 26.88 -13.57
CA ARG A 1044 -26.27 27.65 -14.34
C ARG A 1044 -24.90 27.60 -13.68
N LYS A 1045 -24.83 27.62 -12.35
CA LYS A 1045 -23.57 27.59 -11.59
C LYS A 1045 -22.88 26.21 -11.61
N MET A 1046 -23.67 25.14 -11.66
CA MET A 1046 -23.15 23.76 -11.74
C MET A 1046 -22.92 23.30 -13.17
N GLY A 1047 -23.73 23.78 -14.10
CA GLY A 1047 -23.66 23.39 -15.50
C GLY A 1047 -22.32 23.77 -16.11
N ASN A 1048 -21.77 22.85 -16.88
CA ASN A 1048 -20.63 23.13 -17.74
C ASN A 1048 -20.97 22.61 -19.13
N ARG A 1049 -21.11 23.54 -20.09
CA ARG A 1049 -21.49 23.24 -21.48
C ARG A 1049 -20.58 22.22 -22.20
N TYR A 1050 -19.43 21.89 -21.62
CA TYR A 1050 -18.46 20.95 -22.17
C TYR A 1050 -18.34 19.64 -21.38
N LEU A 1051 -18.76 19.63 -20.11
CA LEU A 1051 -18.54 18.51 -19.19
C LEU A 1051 -19.84 17.88 -18.68
N ALA A 1052 -20.97 18.56 -18.89
CA ALA A 1052 -22.27 18.18 -18.39
C ALA A 1052 -23.28 17.98 -19.54
N ASP A 1053 -24.19 17.03 -19.36
CA ASP A 1053 -25.39 16.84 -20.16
C ASP A 1053 -26.25 18.13 -20.13
N ALA A 1054 -26.97 18.43 -21.22
CA ALA A 1054 -27.92 19.56 -21.26
C ALA A 1054 -28.96 19.51 -20.13
N MET A 1055 -29.31 18.29 -19.70
CA MET A 1055 -30.26 18.00 -18.64
C MET A 1055 -29.62 17.95 -17.24
N PHE A 1056 -28.30 18.19 -17.12
CA PHE A 1056 -27.61 18.21 -15.85
C PHE A 1056 -27.98 19.46 -15.02
N PRO A 1057 -28.27 19.30 -13.71
CA PRO A 1057 -28.42 18.04 -12.98
C PRO A 1057 -29.80 17.39 -13.15
N LYS A 1058 -29.85 16.05 -13.15
CA LYS A 1058 -31.08 15.25 -13.34
C LYS A 1058 -31.90 15.07 -12.04
N ILE A 1059 -32.07 16.13 -11.25
CA ILE A 1059 -32.70 16.09 -9.91
C ILE A 1059 -34.21 15.83 -9.89
N ARG A 1060 -34.85 15.85 -11.07
CA ARG A 1060 -36.30 15.58 -11.21
C ARG A 1060 -36.65 14.09 -11.17
N GLY A 1061 -35.66 13.20 -11.36
CA GLY A 1061 -35.85 11.75 -11.27
C GLY A 1061 -36.36 11.32 -9.89
N ARG A 1062 -37.16 10.25 -9.82
CA ARG A 1062 -37.68 9.72 -8.55
C ARG A 1062 -37.53 8.22 -8.52
N LEU A 1063 -37.03 7.71 -7.40
CA LEU A 1063 -37.02 6.29 -7.14
C LEU A 1063 -38.33 5.87 -6.45
N VAL A 1064 -39.01 4.88 -7.03
CA VAL A 1064 -40.21 4.26 -6.46
C VAL A 1064 -39.81 2.89 -5.91
N PHE A 1065 -40.24 2.60 -4.69
CA PHE A 1065 -40.04 1.30 -4.04
C PHE A 1065 -41.38 0.56 -4.02
N PRO A 1066 -41.60 -0.43 -4.92
CA PRO A 1066 -42.88 -1.13 -5.04
C PRO A 1066 -43.31 -1.82 -3.73
N ASP A 1067 -42.34 -2.37 -2.99
CA ASP A 1067 -42.57 -3.12 -1.76
C ASP A 1067 -42.34 -2.27 -0.48
N GLY A 1068 -42.33 -0.94 -0.63
CA GLY A 1068 -41.96 -0.02 0.45
C GLY A 1068 -40.45 0.18 0.60
N ARG A 1069 -40.04 1.25 1.30
CA ARG A 1069 -38.62 1.56 1.51
C ARG A 1069 -37.99 0.55 2.47
N GLY A 1070 -36.89 -0.07 2.04
CA GLY A 1070 -36.10 -0.94 2.90
C GLY A 1070 -35.33 -0.18 3.98
N HIS A 1071 -35.06 -0.86 5.09
CA HIS A 1071 -34.27 -0.33 6.21
C HIS A 1071 -32.78 -0.43 5.86
N CYS A 1072 -32.22 0.65 5.31
CA CYS A 1072 -30.80 0.74 4.99
C CYS A 1072 -30.09 1.70 5.95
N TYR A 1073 -29.34 1.12 6.89
CA TYR A 1073 -28.56 1.83 7.91
C TYR A 1073 -27.04 1.70 7.68
N CYS A 1074 -26.61 1.43 6.44
CA CYS A 1074 -25.21 1.16 6.11
C CYS A 1074 -24.24 2.32 6.37
N VAL A 1075 -24.77 3.55 6.53
CA VAL A 1075 -24.07 4.80 6.86
C VAL A 1075 -24.07 5.10 8.36
N VAL A 1076 -24.82 4.34 9.15
CA VAL A 1076 -24.93 4.50 10.61
C VAL A 1076 -23.77 3.73 11.24
N HIS A 1077 -22.59 4.28 11.06
CA HIS A 1077 -21.36 3.78 11.65
C HIS A 1077 -20.40 4.95 11.76
N ASP A 1078 -19.34 4.72 12.51
CA ASP A 1078 -18.31 5.71 12.69
C ASP A 1078 -17.28 5.63 11.57
N VAL A 1079 -16.76 6.79 11.16
CA VAL A 1079 -15.75 6.90 10.10
C VAL A 1079 -14.36 6.79 10.70
N TRP A 1080 -13.48 6.05 10.04
CA TRP A 1080 -12.10 5.87 10.49
C TRP A 1080 -11.38 7.23 10.44
N THR A 1081 -10.96 7.71 11.60
CA THR A 1081 -10.28 9.00 11.78
C THR A 1081 -9.01 8.82 12.61
N SER A 1082 -8.26 9.90 12.82
CA SER A 1082 -7.11 9.91 13.74
C SER A 1082 -7.50 9.45 15.14
N GLU A 1083 -6.57 8.82 15.84
CA GLU A 1083 -6.75 8.40 17.23
C GLU A 1083 -7.09 9.61 18.13
N GLY A 1084 -6.59 10.79 17.77
CA GLY A 1084 -6.89 12.03 18.47
C GLY A 1084 -8.33 12.51 18.35
N LEU A 1085 -9.16 11.93 17.47
CA LEU A 1085 -10.59 12.24 17.38
C LEU A 1085 -11.47 11.04 17.72
N ASP A 1086 -10.92 9.82 17.66
CA ASP A 1086 -11.62 8.57 17.94
C ASP A 1086 -10.77 7.62 18.78
N TRP A 1087 -11.31 7.20 19.91
CA TRP A 1087 -10.64 6.45 20.97
C TRP A 1087 -10.65 4.94 20.76
N ARG A 1088 -11.30 4.45 19.69
CA ARG A 1088 -11.48 3.02 19.45
C ARG A 1088 -10.20 2.38 18.92
N ILE A 1089 -9.27 2.17 19.84
CA ILE A 1089 -8.14 1.26 19.71
C ILE A 1089 -8.70 -0.17 19.75
N PRO A 1090 -8.35 -1.06 18.81
CA PRO A 1090 -8.74 -2.46 18.86
C PRO A 1090 -8.28 -3.10 20.18
N GLY A 1091 -9.22 -3.68 20.94
CA GLY A 1091 -8.94 -4.39 22.19
C GLY A 1091 -9.71 -3.98 23.45
N PHE A 1092 -10.30 -2.79 23.56
CA PHE A 1092 -11.01 -2.39 24.81
C PHE A 1092 -12.52 -2.70 24.78
N PHE A 1093 -13.14 -2.76 23.60
CA PHE A 1093 -14.54 -3.18 23.40
C PHE A 1093 -14.68 -4.47 22.58
N ASP A 1094 -13.60 -4.97 21.96
CA ASP A 1094 -13.65 -6.20 21.16
C ASP A 1094 -13.92 -7.44 22.03
N THR A 1095 -13.55 -7.43 23.31
CA THR A 1095 -13.92 -8.48 24.27
C THR A 1095 -15.41 -8.51 24.61
N PHE A 1096 -16.16 -7.42 24.39
CA PHE A 1096 -17.60 -7.36 24.68
C PHE A 1096 -18.49 -7.58 23.45
N VAL A 1097 -17.99 -7.29 22.25
CA VAL A 1097 -18.80 -7.31 21.01
C VAL A 1097 -18.63 -8.61 20.21
N GLU A 1098 -17.50 -9.32 20.33
CA GLU A 1098 -17.30 -10.58 19.58
C GLU A 1098 -18.15 -11.75 20.09
N GLU A 1099 -18.60 -11.76 21.36
CA GLU A 1099 -19.49 -12.82 21.86
C GLU A 1099 -20.97 -12.67 21.45
N ASN A 1100 -21.40 -11.49 20.97
CA ASN A 1100 -22.80 -11.23 20.61
C ASN A 1100 -23.05 -11.10 19.09
N ARG A 1101 -22.08 -11.49 18.24
CA ARG A 1101 -22.25 -11.61 16.78
C ARG A 1101 -22.29 -13.06 16.26
N ALA A 1102 -22.41 -14.03 17.17
CA ALA A 1102 -22.71 -15.43 16.83
C ALA A 1102 -24.22 -15.66 16.74
#